data_AF-A0A9J6DYC2-F1
#
_entry.id   AF-A0A9J6DYC2-F1
#
_cell.length_a   1.000
_cell.length_b   1.000
_cell.length_c   1.000
_cell.angle_alpha   90.00
_cell.angle_beta   90.00
_cell.angle_gamma   90.00
#
_symmetry.space_group_name_H-M   'P 1'
#
loop_
_entity.id
_entity.type
_entity.pdbx_description
1 polymer ?
#
loop_
_entity_poly.entity_id
_entity_poly.type
_entity_poly.pdbx_seq_one_letter_code
_entity_poly.pdbx_strand_id
1 'polypeptide(L)'
;MSKREVTKVHYEYMTVNGVPTKVVQVGKTDLGPSCQEPLLIFIPGNPGIIEYYEDFLAEVYDHFDGRLHVCGLSHAGHDNIFTTRSAPSPKEHWDLYGLYGQIRHKVEFVERHATGDRAIFLAGHSIGAYMILQVLKELKGLNVKRSFLLFPVIERLSETPKACSLLWDARLLRLLSWLIVLLLMVLPEAVKSLLVSLYCRSLPPAIRERSAKATSMLFDPTVFRLVIDMAHEEIQTLVERDDEFLGACMERLTFYYGCSDGWCPVRFYWNMKETFSNEKQLRSSAETSSKLLRPCPLPSLVKIGACVGANSRLRAASSGNDAMLRTVLVARNELGRAPSRCKRFTRAASVLCLERRDVNPTSRLIVQSPRILLKPKFKDGVTRRMYSADLPRHLRVQLPALSPTMEMGTIVSWEKKEGDKLGEGDLLCEIETDKATMGFETPEEGYLAKILIPAGTKDVPLGKLLCILVYNEEDVAAFKSFVDDGAAAPPPPKAAAAPPPAAAPTPAAAPPPPAPSVPAAPAAAPTTGLGGRLFASPLAKRLASEQGINLAQIPAGSGPGGRIVAQDLASATAMPRAAAAGGVASKYEDISLTSMRQTIAKRLLQSKQTIPHYYLSVDIKMDALLKLRAEFNKMMEKDGVKVSVNDFVIKATALASKKVPAANSSWQDTFIRDEFQVVKINLKLCATALIISPMCSFKAFKSAGLAEICQETKALAAKAREKTLQPHEFQGGTITVSNLGMFGVKNFSAIINPPQACILAVGCTEDTLIPDEESSTGYRTAKVMSVTLSCDHRVVDGAVGAQWLQHFKRLLERPHLMLL
;
A
#
# COMPACT_ATOMS: atom_id res chain seq x y z
N MET A 1 -2.43 43.56 39.87
CA MET A 1 -2.98 42.24 39.47
C MET A 1 -3.32 41.49 40.73
N SER A 2 -4.58 41.08 40.94
CA SER A 2 -4.93 40.24 42.08
C SER A 2 -4.29 38.85 41.92
N LYS A 3 -3.89 38.21 43.02
CA LYS A 3 -3.45 36.81 43.01
C LYS A 3 -4.66 35.95 42.63
N ARG A 4 -4.70 35.44 41.40
CA ARG A 4 -5.67 34.38 41.05
C ARG A 4 -5.29 33.13 41.83
N GLU A 5 -6.26 32.52 42.49
CA GLU A 5 -6.11 31.16 42.99
C GLU A 5 -5.86 30.22 41.79
N VAL A 6 -4.99 29.24 41.98
CA VAL A 6 -4.70 28.26 40.93
C VAL A 6 -5.87 27.28 40.87
N THR A 7 -6.63 27.33 39.78
CA THR A 7 -7.74 26.41 39.51
C THR A 7 -7.26 24.97 39.60
N LYS A 8 -7.92 24.18 40.45
CA LYS A 8 -7.49 22.81 40.74
C LYS A 8 -7.73 21.91 39.53
N VAL A 9 -6.62 21.38 39.00
CA VAL A 9 -6.60 20.33 37.99
C VAL A 9 -6.54 18.99 38.70
N HIS A 10 -7.49 18.11 38.38
CA HIS A 10 -7.62 16.77 38.92
C HIS A 10 -7.23 15.74 37.85
N TYR A 11 -6.46 14.73 38.25
CA TYR A 11 -6.09 13.61 37.39
C TYR A 11 -6.80 12.35 37.86
N GLU A 12 -7.50 11.69 36.94
CA GLU A 12 -8.15 10.41 37.17
C GLU A 12 -7.68 9.40 36.12
N TYR A 13 -7.61 8.12 36.47
CA TYR A 13 -7.37 7.04 35.53
C TYR A 13 -8.67 6.24 35.35
N MET A 14 -9.29 6.38 34.18
CA MET A 14 -10.55 5.73 33.86
C MET A 14 -10.32 4.57 32.89
N THR A 15 -10.90 3.40 33.16
CA THR A 15 -10.82 2.24 32.25
C THR A 15 -11.81 2.40 31.10
N VAL A 16 -11.29 2.62 29.90
CA VAL A 16 -12.06 2.83 28.66
C VAL A 16 -11.59 1.81 27.64
N ASN A 17 -12.51 1.03 27.05
CA ASN A 17 -12.21 -0.10 26.16
C ASN A 17 -11.18 -1.07 26.75
N GLY A 18 -11.27 -1.34 28.07
CA GLY A 18 -10.31 -2.18 28.80
C GLY A 18 -8.92 -1.58 29.03
N VAL A 19 -8.69 -0.31 28.67
CA VAL A 19 -7.43 0.42 28.88
C VAL A 19 -7.64 1.55 29.90
N PRO A 20 -7.06 1.47 31.11
CA PRO A 20 -6.92 2.62 31.99
C PRO A 20 -6.19 3.74 31.26
N THR A 21 -6.86 4.87 31.12
CA THR A 21 -6.39 6.01 30.34
C THR A 21 -6.49 7.26 31.19
N LYS A 22 -5.46 8.11 31.09
CA LYS A 22 -5.40 9.34 31.86
C LYS A 22 -6.46 10.35 31.41
N VAL A 23 -7.25 10.79 32.38
CA VAL A 23 -8.27 11.83 32.25
C VAL A 23 -7.85 13.02 33.11
N VAL A 24 -7.95 14.22 32.54
CA VAL A 24 -7.73 15.50 33.23
C VAL A 24 -9.09 16.18 33.39
N GLN A 25 -9.53 16.41 34.62
CA GLN A 25 -10.75 17.14 34.93
C GLN A 25 -10.37 18.47 35.59
N VAL A 26 -11.07 19.55 35.24
CA VAL A 26 -10.85 20.87 35.84
C VAL A 26 -12.06 21.29 36.66
N GLY A 27 -11.81 21.63 37.93
CA GLY A 27 -12.84 22.09 38.87
C GLY A 27 -13.65 20.95 39.50
N LYS A 28 -14.73 20.52 38.86
CA LYS A 28 -15.59 19.41 39.36
C LYS A 28 -15.07 18.08 38.84
N THR A 29 -15.27 17.01 39.61
CA THR A 29 -14.81 15.65 39.26
C THR A 29 -15.94 14.65 39.01
N ASP A 30 -17.20 15.03 39.14
CA ASP A 30 -18.34 14.13 38.85
C ASP A 30 -18.67 14.12 37.35
N LEU A 31 -18.28 13.03 36.69
CA LEU A 31 -18.66 12.67 35.32
C LEU A 31 -19.84 11.68 35.26
N GLY A 32 -20.42 11.29 36.40
CA GLY A 32 -21.50 10.33 36.48
C GLY A 32 -22.81 10.77 35.81
N PRO A 33 -23.73 9.82 35.54
CA PRO A 33 -24.99 10.09 34.82
C PRO A 33 -25.96 11.03 35.57
N SER A 34 -25.73 11.25 36.87
CA SER A 34 -26.38 12.26 37.70
C SER A 34 -26.07 13.70 37.29
N CYS A 35 -24.94 13.94 36.63
CA CYS A 35 -24.43 15.28 36.34
C CYS A 35 -24.92 15.78 34.97
N GLN A 36 -25.98 16.59 34.95
CA GLN A 36 -26.58 17.16 33.73
C GLN A 36 -25.98 18.52 33.31
N GLU A 37 -24.95 19.02 34.01
CA GLU A 37 -24.23 20.25 33.67
C GLU A 37 -23.47 20.13 32.33
N PRO A 38 -23.32 21.22 31.55
CA PRO A 38 -22.66 21.15 30.25
C PRO A 38 -21.21 20.65 30.38
N LEU A 39 -20.81 19.78 29.45
CA LEU A 39 -19.51 19.11 29.44
C LEU A 39 -18.73 19.44 28.17
N LEU A 40 -17.50 19.91 28.32
CA LEU A 40 -16.51 20.00 27.26
C LEU A 40 -15.56 18.80 27.33
N ILE A 41 -15.55 17.98 26.27
CA ILE A 41 -14.60 16.88 26.10
C ILE A 41 -13.50 17.33 25.13
N PHE A 42 -12.26 17.36 25.61
CA PHE A 42 -11.08 17.71 24.84
C PHE A 42 -10.30 16.46 24.43
N ILE A 43 -10.00 16.35 23.13
CA ILE A 43 -9.19 15.28 22.55
C ILE A 43 -7.88 15.89 22.04
N PRO A 44 -6.71 15.51 22.61
CA PRO A 44 -5.43 16.04 22.19
C PRO A 44 -5.05 15.56 20.80
N GLY A 45 -4.13 16.26 20.16
CA GLY A 45 -3.42 15.75 18.99
C GLY A 45 -2.11 15.08 19.38
N ASN A 46 -1.52 14.31 18.44
CA ASN A 46 -0.18 13.72 18.53
C ASN A 46 0.83 14.75 19.11
N PRO A 47 1.50 14.50 20.25
CA PRO A 47 1.81 13.20 20.88
C PRO A 47 0.72 12.54 21.73
N GLY A 48 -0.50 13.06 21.79
CA GLY A 48 -1.61 12.44 22.52
C GLY A 48 -1.57 12.58 24.04
N ILE A 49 -0.44 13.02 24.59
CA ILE A 49 -0.20 13.33 26.01
C ILE A 49 -1.03 14.57 26.40
N ILE A 50 -1.94 14.41 27.36
CA ILE A 50 -2.91 15.45 27.74
C ILE A 50 -2.28 16.58 28.57
N GLU A 51 -1.15 16.32 29.23
CA GLU A 51 -0.37 17.25 30.06
C GLU A 51 0.07 18.51 29.31
N TYR A 52 0.23 18.44 27.98
CA TYR A 52 0.52 19.60 27.14
C TYR A 52 -0.63 20.64 27.09
N TYR A 53 -1.85 20.26 27.48
CA TYR A 53 -3.04 21.08 27.33
C TYR A 53 -3.64 21.51 28.69
N GLU A 54 -3.02 21.18 29.82
CA GLU A 54 -3.52 21.50 31.18
C GLU A 54 -3.85 22.99 31.35
N ASP A 55 -2.92 23.88 30.99
CA ASP A 55 -3.10 25.33 31.07
C ASP A 55 -4.28 25.80 30.18
N PHE A 56 -4.45 25.21 29.00
CA PHE A 56 -5.57 25.52 28.11
C PHE A 56 -6.91 25.07 28.70
N LEU A 57 -6.98 23.86 29.28
CA LEU A 57 -8.20 23.36 29.92
C LEU A 57 -8.56 24.20 31.16
N ALA A 58 -7.56 24.62 31.94
CA ALA A 58 -7.72 25.53 33.07
C ALA A 58 -8.25 26.90 32.64
N GLU A 59 -7.64 27.53 31.64
CA GLU A 59 -8.11 28.82 31.12
C GLU A 59 -9.53 28.76 30.53
N VAL A 60 -9.90 27.65 29.89
CA VAL A 60 -11.27 27.47 29.40
C VAL A 60 -12.26 27.37 30.56
N TYR A 61 -11.97 26.58 31.60
CA TYR A 61 -12.81 26.48 32.79
C TYR A 61 -13.01 27.84 33.48
N ASP A 62 -11.91 28.57 33.69
CA ASP A 62 -11.89 29.91 34.28
C ASP A 62 -12.71 30.92 33.46
N HIS A 63 -12.65 30.84 32.12
CA HIS A 63 -13.37 31.76 31.24
C HIS A 63 -14.90 31.57 31.27
N PHE A 64 -15.37 30.39 31.68
CA PHE A 64 -16.80 30.08 31.84
C PHE A 64 -17.28 30.19 33.30
N ASP A 65 -16.53 30.88 34.18
CA ASP A 65 -16.80 31.01 35.62
C ASP A 65 -17.09 29.66 36.31
N GLY A 66 -16.44 28.57 35.85
CA GLY A 66 -16.67 27.22 36.36
C GLY A 66 -18.05 26.60 36.07
N ARG A 67 -18.87 27.20 35.19
CA ARG A 67 -20.20 26.70 34.77
C ARG A 67 -20.14 25.61 33.70
N LEU A 68 -18.97 25.35 33.14
CA LEU A 68 -18.69 24.33 32.13
C LEU A 68 -17.73 23.31 32.75
N HIS A 69 -18.14 22.05 32.85
CA HIS A 69 -17.20 20.99 33.25
C HIS A 69 -16.23 20.77 32.07
N VAL A 70 -14.93 20.90 32.30
CA VAL A 70 -13.89 20.67 31.29
C VAL A 70 -13.14 19.37 31.59
N CYS A 71 -13.14 18.45 30.62
CA CYS A 71 -12.52 17.13 30.71
C CYS A 71 -11.61 16.89 29.49
N GLY A 72 -10.35 16.53 29.69
CA GLY A 72 -9.40 16.15 28.65
C GLY A 72 -9.01 14.68 28.73
N LEU A 73 -8.98 13.97 27.60
CA LEU A 73 -8.74 12.53 27.55
C LEU A 73 -7.48 12.19 26.74
N SER A 74 -6.42 11.75 27.42
CA SER A 74 -5.15 11.31 26.80
C SER A 74 -5.36 10.19 25.79
N HIS A 75 -4.47 10.03 24.81
CA HIS A 75 -4.50 8.84 23.95
C HIS A 75 -4.19 7.57 24.76
N ALA A 76 -4.88 6.47 24.42
CA ALA A 76 -4.72 5.20 25.12
C ALA A 76 -3.25 4.74 25.01
N GLY A 77 -2.63 4.37 26.13
CA GLY A 77 -1.22 3.96 26.18
C GLY A 77 -0.18 5.09 26.05
N HIS A 78 -0.58 6.34 25.85
CA HIS A 78 0.33 7.49 25.76
C HIS A 78 0.60 8.09 27.15
N ASP A 79 0.84 7.23 28.14
CA ASP A 79 1.22 7.59 29.50
C ASP A 79 2.17 6.56 30.12
N ASN A 80 2.89 6.96 31.17
CA ASN A 80 3.96 6.15 31.75
C ASN A 80 3.45 4.94 32.57
N ILE A 81 2.14 4.79 32.82
CA ILE A 81 1.61 3.73 33.70
C ILE A 81 1.58 2.38 32.99
N PHE A 82 1.41 2.35 31.67
CA PHE A 82 1.27 1.09 30.90
C PHE A 82 2.57 0.35 30.60
N THR A 83 3.71 0.84 31.09
CA THR A 83 5.04 0.24 30.96
C THR A 83 5.21 -1.11 31.69
N THR A 84 4.21 -1.57 32.44
CA THR A 84 4.24 -2.79 33.27
C THR A 84 3.45 -3.98 32.71
N ARG A 85 2.70 -3.83 31.62
CA ARG A 85 2.02 -4.94 30.94
C ARG A 85 2.94 -5.57 29.90
N SER A 86 2.92 -6.90 29.77
CA SER A 86 3.60 -7.62 28.68
C SER A 86 3.29 -6.95 27.34
N ALA A 87 4.32 -6.70 26.52
CA ALA A 87 4.17 -5.97 25.26
C ALA A 87 2.99 -6.54 24.43
N PRO A 88 2.04 -5.70 23.99
CA PRO A 88 0.86 -6.16 23.27
C PRO A 88 1.29 -6.90 22.00
N SER A 89 0.55 -7.94 21.62
CA SER A 89 0.81 -8.61 20.35
C SER A 89 0.66 -7.62 19.18
N PRO A 90 1.32 -7.81 18.03
CA PRO A 90 1.25 -6.88 16.91
C PRO A 90 -0.18 -6.58 16.42
N LYS A 91 -1.13 -7.51 16.66
CA LYS A 91 -2.54 -7.32 16.35
C LYS A 91 -3.25 -6.47 17.41
N GLU A 92 -3.10 -6.80 18.70
CA GLU A 92 -3.65 -6.00 19.80
C GLU A 92 -3.12 -4.56 19.79
N HIS A 93 -1.87 -4.37 19.34
CA HIS A 93 -1.23 -3.06 19.21
C HIS A 93 -2.01 -2.12 18.27
N TRP A 94 -2.39 -2.59 17.07
CA TRP A 94 -3.19 -1.80 16.12
C TRP A 94 -4.68 -1.76 16.47
N ASP A 95 -5.25 -2.85 17.00
CA ASP A 95 -6.67 -2.90 17.38
C ASP A 95 -7.01 -1.93 18.54
N LEU A 96 -6.04 -1.56 19.38
CA LEU A 96 -6.23 -0.67 20.55
C LEU A 96 -5.52 0.70 20.42
N TYR A 97 -4.28 0.74 19.95
CA TYR A 97 -3.45 1.96 20.01
C TYR A 97 -3.25 2.68 18.68
N GLY A 98 -3.50 2.00 17.55
CA GLY A 98 -3.56 2.62 16.23
C GLY A 98 -4.72 3.62 16.11
N LEU A 99 -4.76 4.42 15.05
CA LEU A 99 -5.70 5.52 14.85
C LEU A 99 -7.17 5.08 15.00
N TYR A 100 -7.56 3.95 14.41
CA TYR A 100 -8.91 3.39 14.55
C TYR A 100 -9.22 2.89 15.97
N GLY A 101 -8.23 2.32 16.66
CA GLY A 101 -8.34 1.92 18.06
C GLY A 101 -8.55 3.13 18.98
N GLN A 102 -7.78 4.20 18.76
CA GLN A 102 -7.94 5.48 19.45
C GLN A 102 -9.33 6.09 19.18
N ILE A 103 -9.82 6.09 17.93
CA ILE A 103 -11.17 6.58 17.58
C ILE A 103 -12.24 5.82 18.35
N ARG A 104 -12.25 4.47 18.29
CA ARG A 104 -13.21 3.64 19.04
C ARG A 104 -13.15 3.91 20.55
N HIS A 105 -11.94 4.09 21.07
CA HIS A 105 -11.71 4.43 22.47
C HIS A 105 -12.27 5.82 22.83
N LYS A 106 -12.21 6.84 21.95
CA LYS A 106 -12.89 8.12 22.16
C LYS A 106 -14.41 8.00 22.05
N VAL A 107 -14.93 7.19 21.12
CA VAL A 107 -16.36 6.92 20.97
C VAL A 107 -16.93 6.33 22.26
N GLU A 108 -16.34 5.25 22.80
CA GLU A 108 -16.82 4.62 24.05
C GLU A 108 -16.76 5.58 25.25
N PHE A 109 -15.70 6.40 25.36
CA PHE A 109 -15.62 7.39 26.43
C PHE A 109 -16.72 8.45 26.32
N VAL A 110 -16.97 8.96 25.11
CA VAL A 110 -18.02 9.97 24.88
C VAL A 110 -19.38 9.35 25.17
N GLU A 111 -19.69 8.16 24.63
CA GLU A 111 -20.95 7.44 24.86
C GLU A 111 -21.23 7.22 26.36
N ARG A 112 -20.22 6.79 27.14
CA ARG A 112 -20.38 6.55 28.59
C ARG A 112 -20.72 7.79 29.41
N HIS A 113 -20.20 8.96 29.03
CA HIS A 113 -20.36 10.20 29.80
C HIS A 113 -21.40 11.18 29.19
N ALA A 114 -21.87 10.89 27.97
CA ALA A 114 -22.90 11.62 27.25
C ALA A 114 -24.32 11.12 27.55
N THR A 115 -24.67 11.05 28.84
CA THR A 115 -25.94 10.47 29.29
C THR A 115 -27.01 11.53 29.54
N GLY A 116 -28.26 11.24 29.10
CA GLY A 116 -29.40 12.16 29.22
C GLY A 116 -29.44 13.25 28.14
N ASP A 117 -30.04 14.41 28.45
CA ASP A 117 -30.09 15.58 27.55
C ASP A 117 -28.92 16.55 27.79
N ARG A 118 -27.89 16.09 28.51
CA ARG A 118 -26.67 16.84 28.85
C ARG A 118 -26.08 17.53 27.61
N ALA A 119 -25.88 18.85 27.69
CA ALA A 119 -25.31 19.62 26.58
C ALA A 119 -23.80 19.35 26.46
N ILE A 120 -23.38 18.85 25.28
CA ILE A 120 -21.99 18.46 25.04
C ILE A 120 -21.30 19.45 24.12
N PHE A 121 -20.05 19.73 24.43
CA PHE A 121 -19.10 20.44 23.58
C PHE A 121 -17.91 19.53 23.34
N LEU A 122 -17.40 19.50 22.11
CA LEU A 122 -16.21 18.73 21.75
C LEU A 122 -15.11 19.70 21.32
N ALA A 123 -13.86 19.49 21.71
CA ALA A 123 -12.72 20.28 21.25
C ALA A 123 -11.53 19.39 20.92
N GLY A 124 -10.96 19.54 19.73
CA GLY A 124 -9.93 18.63 19.22
C GLY A 124 -8.78 19.36 18.59
N HIS A 125 -7.55 18.96 18.92
CA HIS A 125 -6.33 19.54 18.36
C HIS A 125 -5.69 18.63 17.31
N SER A 126 -5.29 19.15 16.16
CA SER A 126 -4.62 18.38 15.09
C SER A 126 -5.42 17.11 14.73
N ILE A 127 -4.84 15.90 14.84
CA ILE A 127 -5.56 14.62 14.63
C ILE A 127 -6.77 14.43 15.56
N GLY A 128 -6.78 15.03 16.75
CA GLY A 128 -7.94 15.04 17.65
C GLY A 128 -9.16 15.72 17.04
N ALA A 129 -8.97 16.64 16.09
CA ALA A 129 -10.05 17.23 15.31
C ALA A 129 -10.71 16.18 14.39
N TYR A 130 -9.92 15.33 13.72
CA TYR A 130 -10.43 14.22 12.93
C TYR A 130 -11.15 13.17 13.79
N MET A 131 -10.60 12.83 14.97
CA MET A 131 -11.26 11.92 15.92
C MET A 131 -12.66 12.42 16.32
N ILE A 132 -12.83 13.73 16.53
CA ILE A 132 -14.16 14.33 16.81
C ILE A 132 -15.13 14.17 15.64
N LEU A 133 -14.67 14.33 14.40
CA LEU A 133 -15.52 14.12 13.22
C LEU A 133 -16.02 12.67 13.17
N GLN A 134 -15.17 11.69 13.48
CA GLN A 134 -15.58 10.29 13.55
C GLN A 134 -16.53 10.00 14.71
N VAL A 135 -16.29 10.58 15.90
CA VAL A 135 -17.23 10.52 17.04
C VAL A 135 -18.61 11.06 16.66
N LEU A 136 -18.69 12.19 15.94
CA LEU A 136 -19.96 12.74 15.45
C LEU A 136 -20.61 11.86 14.37
N LYS A 137 -19.82 11.11 13.59
CA LYS A 137 -20.30 10.23 12.51
C LYS A 137 -20.91 8.94 13.06
N GLU A 138 -20.33 8.38 14.12
CA GLU A 138 -20.83 7.19 14.83
C GLU A 138 -21.98 7.53 15.78
N LEU A 139 -21.83 8.55 16.63
CA LEU A 139 -22.78 8.87 17.71
C LEU A 139 -23.79 9.97 17.33
N LYS A 140 -24.62 9.68 16.32
CA LYS A 140 -25.57 10.65 15.74
C LYS A 140 -26.65 11.18 16.70
N GLY A 141 -26.94 10.46 17.80
CA GLY A 141 -27.94 10.82 18.80
C GLY A 141 -27.49 11.84 19.86
N LEU A 142 -26.22 12.26 19.86
CA LEU A 142 -25.66 13.12 20.90
C LEU A 142 -26.16 14.57 20.83
N ASN A 143 -26.47 15.15 22.00
CA ASN A 143 -26.79 16.57 22.18
C ASN A 143 -25.54 17.49 22.13
N VAL A 144 -24.67 17.30 21.12
CA VAL A 144 -23.49 18.16 20.89
C VAL A 144 -23.94 19.52 20.35
N LYS A 145 -23.76 20.59 21.13
CA LYS A 145 -24.14 21.96 20.76
C LYS A 145 -23.09 22.62 19.86
N ARG A 146 -21.79 22.36 20.08
CA ARG A 146 -20.68 22.85 19.24
C ARG A 146 -19.47 21.92 19.30
N SER A 147 -18.75 21.80 18.18
CA SER A 147 -17.44 21.18 18.10
C SER A 147 -16.39 22.17 17.61
N PHE A 148 -15.29 22.28 18.34
CA PHE A 148 -14.18 23.19 18.06
C PHE A 148 -12.97 22.41 17.53
N LEU A 149 -12.54 22.74 16.31
CA LEU A 149 -11.50 22.03 15.59
C LEU A 149 -10.27 22.96 15.51
N LEU A 150 -9.27 22.69 16.35
CA LEU A 150 -8.07 23.51 16.55
C LEU A 150 -6.92 22.98 15.67
N PHE A 151 -6.42 23.80 14.75
CA PHE A 151 -5.38 23.44 13.77
C PHE A 151 -5.68 22.10 13.09
N PRO A 152 -6.86 21.99 12.43
CA PRO A 152 -7.47 20.72 12.06
C PRO A 152 -6.65 19.96 11.02
N VAL A 153 -6.15 18.78 11.38
CA VAL A 153 -5.49 17.86 10.45
C VAL A 153 -6.51 16.78 10.08
N ILE A 154 -7.19 17.00 8.94
CA ILE A 154 -8.34 16.18 8.49
C ILE A 154 -8.19 15.69 7.04
N GLU A 155 -7.17 16.14 6.31
CA GLU A 155 -6.90 15.79 4.91
C GLU A 155 -5.42 16.04 4.56
N ARG A 156 -4.94 15.39 3.50
CA ARG A 156 -3.67 15.68 2.80
C ARG A 156 -2.47 15.97 3.70
N LEU A 157 -2.35 15.25 4.83
CA LEU A 157 -1.27 15.48 5.81
C LEU A 157 0.12 15.25 5.18
N SER A 158 0.23 14.27 4.29
CA SER A 158 1.42 13.95 3.49
C SER A 158 1.97 15.13 2.67
N GLU A 159 1.11 16.08 2.25
CA GLU A 159 1.50 17.25 1.45
C GLU A 159 1.98 18.44 2.31
N THR A 160 1.94 18.33 3.65
CA THR A 160 2.24 19.45 4.54
C THR A 160 3.76 19.63 4.71
N PRO A 161 4.29 20.86 4.76
CA PRO A 161 5.74 21.08 4.82
C PRO A 161 6.43 20.34 5.96
N LYS A 162 5.81 20.24 7.14
CA LYS A 162 6.38 19.50 8.27
C LYS A 162 6.32 17.99 8.06
N ALA A 163 5.23 17.43 7.54
CA ALA A 163 5.17 16.01 7.19
C ALA A 163 6.25 15.66 6.15
N CYS A 164 6.35 16.40 5.04
CA CYS A 164 7.39 16.15 4.04
C CYS A 164 8.81 16.22 4.63
N SER A 165 9.06 17.15 5.55
CA SER A 165 10.39 17.33 6.18
C SER A 165 10.75 16.26 7.21
N LEU A 166 9.78 15.79 8.00
CA LEU A 166 10.00 14.80 9.06
C LEU A 166 9.94 13.36 8.51
N LEU A 167 9.17 13.14 7.45
CA LEU A 167 8.63 11.83 7.05
C LEU A 167 8.85 11.54 5.55
N TRP A 168 9.98 12.00 5.01
CA TRP A 168 10.37 11.83 3.60
C TRP A 168 10.42 10.37 3.12
N ASP A 169 10.67 9.43 4.03
CA ASP A 169 10.41 8.00 3.84
C ASP A 169 9.79 7.41 5.12
N ALA A 170 8.53 7.00 5.01
CA ALA A 170 7.75 6.44 6.11
C ALA A 170 8.28 5.06 6.59
N ARG A 171 8.97 4.30 5.73
CA ARG A 171 9.66 3.05 6.09
C ARG A 171 10.96 3.35 6.83
N LEU A 172 11.72 4.35 6.36
CA LEU A 172 12.95 4.79 7.02
C LEU A 172 12.65 5.33 8.42
N LEU A 173 11.60 6.13 8.60
CA LEU A 173 11.16 6.57 9.94
C LEU A 173 10.88 5.37 10.83
N ARG A 174 10.13 4.36 10.36
CA ARG A 174 9.82 3.18 11.17
C ARG A 174 11.10 2.41 11.54
N LEU A 175 12.08 2.30 10.66
CA LEU A 175 13.39 1.69 10.98
C LEU A 175 14.18 2.55 12.00
N LEU A 176 14.19 3.87 11.83
CA LEU A 176 14.82 4.81 12.75
C LEU A 176 14.13 4.84 14.12
N SER A 177 12.81 4.64 14.20
CA SER A 177 12.09 4.63 15.47
C SER A 177 12.48 3.41 16.30
N TRP A 178 12.67 2.23 15.70
CA TRP A 178 13.26 1.07 16.39
C TRP A 178 14.68 1.35 16.92
N LEU A 179 15.52 2.05 16.14
CA LEU A 179 16.86 2.46 16.60
C LEU A 179 16.78 3.45 17.77
N ILE A 180 15.87 4.43 17.71
CA ILE A 180 15.67 5.44 18.76
C ILE A 180 15.10 4.80 20.03
N VAL A 181 14.15 3.87 19.92
CA VAL A 181 13.60 3.08 21.04
C VAL A 181 14.70 2.27 21.71
N LEU A 182 15.56 1.60 20.94
CA LEU A 182 16.73 0.88 21.47
C LEU A 182 17.69 1.84 22.20
N LEU A 183 17.95 3.03 21.63
CA LEU A 183 18.78 4.06 22.27
C LEU A 183 18.15 4.55 23.58
N LEU A 184 16.85 4.85 23.61
CA LEU A 184 16.11 5.31 24.80
C LEU A 184 16.05 4.25 25.90
N MET A 185 16.11 2.95 25.57
CA MET A 185 16.23 1.88 26.56
C MET A 185 17.60 1.82 27.24
N VAL A 186 18.67 2.23 26.55
CA VAL A 186 20.06 2.19 27.07
C VAL A 186 20.49 3.53 27.67
N LEU A 187 19.83 4.63 27.31
CA LEU A 187 20.22 5.98 27.71
C LEU A 187 19.93 6.25 29.20
N PRO A 188 20.92 6.72 30.00
CA PRO A 188 20.68 7.04 31.41
C PRO A 188 19.66 8.17 31.62
N GLU A 189 18.86 8.09 32.68
CA GLU A 189 17.83 9.09 32.99
C GLU A 189 18.37 10.52 33.15
N ALA A 190 19.58 10.69 33.67
CA ALA A 190 20.24 11.99 33.71
C ALA A 190 20.47 12.60 32.32
N VAL A 191 20.75 11.76 31.31
CA VAL A 191 20.93 12.21 29.91
C VAL A 191 19.59 12.45 29.24
N LYS A 192 18.55 11.63 29.50
CA LYS A 192 17.17 11.93 29.06
C LYS A 192 16.69 13.27 29.61
N SER A 193 16.85 13.51 30.91
CA SER A 193 16.51 14.78 31.57
C SER A 193 17.29 15.96 30.98
N LEU A 194 18.58 15.78 30.67
CA LEU A 194 19.39 16.80 29.99
C LEU A 194 18.86 17.09 28.57
N LEU A 195 18.52 16.07 27.78
CA LEU A 195 17.94 16.25 26.44
C LEU A 195 16.59 16.95 26.47
N VAL A 196 15.70 16.58 27.41
CA VAL A 196 14.43 17.29 27.66
C VAL A 196 14.69 18.74 28.05
N SER A 197 15.64 19.01 28.96
CA SER A 197 15.98 20.37 29.38
C SER A 197 16.61 21.21 28.26
N LEU A 198 17.37 20.59 27.35
CA LEU A 198 17.93 21.26 26.17
C LEU A 198 16.84 21.58 25.14
N TYR A 199 15.92 20.64 24.91
CA TYR A 199 14.78 20.84 24.02
C TYR A 199 13.84 21.94 24.52
N CYS A 200 13.47 21.92 25.81
CA CYS A 200 12.62 22.94 26.42
C CYS A 200 13.34 24.28 26.69
N ARG A 201 14.62 24.43 26.36
CA ARG A 201 15.40 25.65 26.61
C ARG A 201 14.89 26.88 25.84
N SER A 202 14.29 26.66 24.67
CA SER A 202 13.70 27.70 23.83
C SER A 202 12.31 28.17 24.29
N LEU A 203 11.69 27.49 25.25
CA LEU A 203 10.34 27.80 25.74
C LEU A 203 10.35 28.91 26.82
N PRO A 204 9.27 29.71 26.93
CA PRO A 204 9.15 30.74 27.96
C PRO A 204 9.24 30.16 29.39
N PRO A 205 9.82 30.89 30.36
CA PRO A 205 10.03 30.38 31.72
C PRO A 205 8.78 29.81 32.41
N ALA A 206 7.61 30.44 32.19
CA ALA A 206 6.34 30.08 32.84
C ALA A 206 5.72 28.74 32.38
N ILE A 207 6.13 28.24 31.22
CA ILE A 207 5.59 27.02 30.59
C ILE A 207 6.64 25.92 30.57
N ARG A 208 7.93 26.29 30.48
CA ARG A 208 9.10 25.40 30.36
C ARG A 208 9.12 24.21 31.32
N GLU A 209 8.82 24.40 32.60
CA GLU A 209 8.84 23.31 33.59
C GLU A 209 7.74 22.27 33.34
N ARG A 210 6.51 22.73 33.03
CA ARG A 210 5.36 21.87 32.75
C ARG A 210 5.48 21.17 31.39
N SER A 211 5.96 21.89 30.36
CA SER A 211 6.33 21.27 29.09
C SER A 211 7.49 20.28 29.22
N ALA A 212 8.47 20.51 30.10
CA ALA A 212 9.53 19.54 30.36
C ALA A 212 8.95 18.26 31.00
N LYS A 213 8.03 18.38 31.97
CA LYS A 213 7.32 17.23 32.55
C LYS A 213 6.56 16.43 31.49
N ALA A 214 5.73 17.08 30.66
CA ALA A 214 5.01 16.42 29.56
C ALA A 214 5.98 15.80 28.53
N THR A 215 7.06 16.50 28.19
CA THR A 215 8.06 16.02 27.21
C THR A 215 8.88 14.86 27.76
N SER A 216 9.07 14.73 29.08
CA SER A 216 9.76 13.56 29.64
C SER A 216 9.05 12.23 29.36
N MET A 217 7.72 12.24 29.19
CA MET A 217 6.92 11.07 28.82
C MET A 217 7.22 10.60 27.38
N LEU A 218 7.64 11.49 26.47
CA LEU A 218 8.10 11.12 25.13
C LEU A 218 9.46 10.42 25.11
N PHE A 219 10.21 10.42 26.22
CA PHE A 219 11.46 9.68 26.35
C PHE A 219 11.26 8.28 26.96
N ASP A 220 10.00 7.90 27.27
CA ASP A 220 9.65 6.50 27.49
C ASP A 220 9.68 5.73 26.14
N PRO A 221 10.38 4.60 26.03
CA PRO A 221 10.50 3.87 24.77
C PRO A 221 9.17 3.32 24.21
N THR A 222 8.19 3.02 25.08
CA THR A 222 6.89 2.50 24.67
C THR A 222 6.00 3.62 24.16
N VAL A 223 5.90 4.72 24.92
CA VAL A 223 5.15 5.92 24.52
C VAL A 223 5.73 6.50 23.22
N PHE A 224 7.05 6.60 23.09
CA PHE A 224 7.69 7.08 21.85
C PHE A 224 7.31 6.23 20.64
N ARG A 225 7.29 4.89 20.77
CA ARG A 225 6.92 4.02 19.66
C ARG A 225 5.45 4.20 19.26
N LEU A 226 4.54 4.23 20.24
CA LEU A 226 3.11 4.48 20.03
C LEU A 226 2.85 5.80 19.28
N VAL A 227 3.51 6.88 19.72
CA VAL A 227 3.47 8.22 19.10
C VAL A 227 3.92 8.21 17.63
N ILE A 228 5.01 7.51 17.32
CA ILE A 228 5.56 7.44 15.96
C ILE A 228 4.72 6.53 15.06
N ASP A 229 4.23 5.40 15.57
CA ASP A 229 3.39 4.49 14.80
C ASP A 229 2.04 5.14 14.48
N MET A 230 1.45 5.86 15.43
CA MET A 230 0.25 6.69 15.20
C MET A 230 0.53 7.79 14.16
N ALA A 231 1.65 8.51 14.24
CA ALA A 231 2.03 9.52 13.24
C ALA A 231 2.14 8.95 11.81
N HIS A 232 2.56 7.69 11.69
CA HIS A 232 2.65 6.98 10.41
C HIS A 232 1.26 6.62 9.86
N GLU A 233 0.35 6.14 10.71
CA GLU A 233 -1.04 5.84 10.32
C GLU A 233 -1.85 7.08 9.97
N GLU A 234 -1.65 8.20 10.68
CA GLU A 234 -2.26 9.50 10.37
C GLU A 234 -2.01 9.92 8.92
N ILE A 235 -0.76 9.81 8.45
CA ILE A 235 -0.36 10.18 7.08
C ILE A 235 -0.95 9.26 6.02
N GLN A 236 -1.08 7.97 6.34
CA GLN A 236 -1.64 6.99 5.40
C GLN A 236 -3.16 7.03 5.32
N THR A 237 -3.83 7.44 6.41
CA THR A 237 -5.30 7.46 6.50
C THR A 237 -5.88 8.79 6.03
N LEU A 238 -5.23 9.91 6.36
CA LEU A 238 -5.72 11.26 6.03
C LEU A 238 -5.30 11.71 4.63
N VAL A 239 -5.83 11.02 3.62
CA VAL A 239 -5.62 11.36 2.20
C VAL A 239 -6.66 12.38 1.73
N GLU A 240 -7.96 12.09 1.90
CA GLU A 240 -9.08 12.86 1.35
C GLU A 240 -10.03 13.36 2.46
N ARG A 241 -10.76 14.45 2.17
CA ARG A 241 -11.71 15.09 3.08
C ARG A 241 -13.14 14.64 2.78
N ASP A 242 -13.89 14.26 3.81
CA ASP A 242 -15.31 13.88 3.69
C ASP A 242 -16.21 15.13 3.63
N ASP A 243 -16.27 15.76 2.45
CA ASP A 243 -16.99 17.02 2.23
C ASP A 243 -18.51 16.89 2.40
N GLU A 244 -19.09 15.72 2.12
CA GLU A 244 -20.53 15.47 2.32
C GLU A 244 -20.87 15.47 3.82
N PHE A 245 -20.10 14.75 4.64
CA PHE A 245 -20.29 14.74 6.09
C PHE A 245 -20.00 16.10 6.74
N LEU A 246 -18.94 16.79 6.29
CA LEU A 246 -18.62 18.14 6.76
C LEU A 246 -19.74 19.13 6.43
N GLY A 247 -20.28 19.10 5.21
CA GLY A 247 -21.43 19.93 4.81
C GLY A 247 -22.65 19.69 5.69
N ALA A 248 -23.00 18.41 5.94
CA ALA A 248 -24.13 18.04 6.80
C ALA A 248 -23.96 18.46 8.26
N CYS A 249 -22.73 18.50 8.78
CA CYS A 249 -22.45 18.87 10.18
C CYS A 249 -22.01 20.33 10.37
N MET A 250 -21.78 21.09 9.29
CA MET A 250 -21.06 22.37 9.29
C MET A 250 -21.57 23.33 10.36
N GLU A 251 -22.90 23.44 10.50
CA GLU A 251 -23.53 24.33 11.47
C GLU A 251 -23.13 24.10 12.93
N ARG A 252 -22.66 22.90 13.29
CA ARG A 252 -22.17 22.53 14.64
C ARG A 252 -20.66 22.71 14.78
N LEU A 253 -19.92 22.83 13.67
CA LEU A 253 -18.45 22.87 13.65
C LEU A 253 -17.91 24.30 13.72
N THR A 254 -16.68 24.46 14.22
CA THR A 254 -15.95 25.74 14.19
C THR A 254 -14.47 25.47 14.08
N PHE A 255 -13.85 25.99 13.04
CA PHE A 255 -12.48 25.67 12.68
C PHE A 255 -11.55 26.86 12.95
N TYR A 256 -10.41 26.56 13.57
CA TYR A 256 -9.36 27.53 13.88
C TYR A 256 -8.07 27.15 13.17
N TYR A 257 -7.60 28.01 12.27
CA TYR A 257 -6.38 27.81 11.49
C TYR A 257 -5.28 28.78 11.93
N GLY A 258 -4.03 28.28 11.93
CA GLY A 258 -2.86 29.10 12.18
C GLY A 258 -2.39 29.86 10.95
N CYS A 259 -1.42 30.76 11.15
CA CYS A 259 -0.76 31.50 10.07
C CYS A 259 0.55 30.87 9.60
N SER A 260 1.15 29.98 10.39
CA SER A 260 2.53 29.51 10.22
C SER A 260 2.77 28.09 10.74
N ASP A 261 1.70 27.35 11.03
CA ASP A 261 1.75 25.94 11.40
C ASP A 261 1.96 25.09 10.15
N GLY A 262 3.22 24.69 9.90
CA GLY A 262 3.56 23.80 8.79
C GLY A 262 2.94 22.39 8.81
N TRP A 263 2.02 22.12 9.76
CA TRP A 263 1.16 20.94 9.86
C TRP A 263 -0.26 21.17 9.32
N CYS A 264 -0.81 22.39 9.38
CA CYS A 264 -2.11 22.74 8.77
C CYS A 264 -1.98 24.08 8.02
N PRO A 265 -1.30 24.11 6.87
CA PRO A 265 -0.92 25.37 6.23
C PRO A 265 -2.13 26.20 5.81
N VAL A 266 -1.98 27.53 5.77
CA VAL A 266 -3.03 28.51 5.42
C VAL A 266 -3.78 28.18 4.10
N ARG A 267 -3.18 27.43 3.17
CA ARG A 267 -3.87 26.94 1.96
C ARG A 267 -5.08 26.05 2.28
N PHE A 268 -5.06 25.29 3.37
CA PHE A 268 -6.19 24.43 3.78
C PHE A 268 -7.37 25.26 4.32
N TYR A 269 -7.09 26.40 4.98
CA TYR A 269 -8.13 27.39 5.30
C TYR A 269 -8.81 27.93 4.04
N TRP A 270 -8.02 28.34 3.04
CA TRP A 270 -8.56 28.86 1.78
C TRP A 270 -9.37 27.82 1.03
N ASN A 271 -8.85 26.60 0.88
CA ASN A 271 -9.58 25.49 0.24
C ASN A 271 -10.92 25.22 0.94
N MET A 272 -10.96 25.18 2.27
CA MET A 272 -12.22 24.93 2.98
C MET A 272 -13.18 26.13 2.95
N LYS A 273 -12.68 27.36 2.80
CA LYS A 273 -13.47 28.58 2.52
C LYS A 273 -14.04 28.60 1.10
N GLU A 274 -13.33 28.04 0.12
CA GLU A 274 -13.81 27.84 -1.25
C GLU A 274 -14.89 26.74 -1.32
N THR A 275 -14.73 25.63 -0.59
CA THR A 275 -15.72 24.54 -0.55
C THR A 275 -17.00 24.94 0.19
N PHE A 276 -16.88 25.65 1.33
CA PHE A 276 -18.02 26.00 2.18
C PHE A 276 -18.15 27.52 2.34
N SER A 277 -18.97 28.14 1.46
CA SER A 277 -19.17 29.60 1.35
C SER A 277 -19.74 30.32 2.59
N ASN A 278 -19.93 29.63 3.72
CA ASN A 278 -20.62 30.12 4.90
C ASN A 278 -19.62 30.74 5.90
N GLU A 279 -19.19 31.98 5.63
CA GLU A 279 -18.03 32.64 6.27
C GLU A 279 -18.02 32.69 7.82
N LYS A 280 -19.18 32.56 8.49
CA LYS A 280 -19.29 32.80 9.95
C LYS A 280 -18.55 31.77 10.82
N GLN A 281 -18.21 30.59 10.28
CA GLN A 281 -17.76 29.42 11.06
C GLN A 281 -16.28 29.06 10.83
N LEU A 282 -15.61 29.76 9.93
CA LEU A 282 -14.19 29.64 9.60
C LEU A 282 -13.40 30.78 10.21
N ARG A 283 -12.36 30.49 11.00
CA ARG A 283 -11.53 31.51 11.65
C ARG A 283 -10.05 31.29 11.38
N SER A 284 -9.39 32.29 10.79
CA SER A 284 -7.94 32.34 10.68
C SER A 284 -7.36 33.38 11.66
N SER A 285 -6.16 33.13 12.17
CA SER A 285 -5.43 34.10 12.99
C SER A 285 -5.08 35.39 12.24
N ALA A 286 -5.05 35.36 10.90
CA ALA A 286 -4.83 36.52 10.04
C ALA A 286 -6.04 37.47 10.01
N GLU A 287 -7.25 36.97 9.74
CA GLU A 287 -8.47 37.80 9.73
C GLU A 287 -8.81 38.36 11.12
N THR A 288 -8.44 37.63 12.18
CA THR A 288 -8.60 38.08 13.57
C THR A 288 -7.70 39.30 13.88
N SER A 289 -6.60 39.47 13.13
CA SER A 289 -5.64 40.56 13.32
C SER A 289 -6.02 41.83 12.53
N SER A 290 -6.71 41.71 11.39
CA SER A 290 -7.11 42.87 10.57
C SER A 290 -8.39 43.57 11.05
N LYS A 291 -9.29 42.86 11.74
CA LYS A 291 -10.57 43.39 12.26
C LYS A 291 -10.43 44.16 13.59
N LEU A 292 -9.22 44.55 13.99
CA LEU A 292 -8.91 45.26 15.26
C LEU A 292 -9.27 46.77 15.27
N LEU A 293 -9.96 47.29 14.24
CA LEU A 293 -10.32 48.70 14.09
C LEU A 293 -11.81 48.94 13.77
N ARG A 294 -12.72 48.41 14.60
CA ARG A 294 -14.03 49.03 14.97
C ARG A 294 -14.81 48.13 15.96
N PRO A 295 -15.67 48.68 16.84
CA PRO A 295 -16.34 47.92 17.88
C PRO A 295 -17.64 47.27 17.39
N CYS A 296 -17.77 45.96 17.54
CA CYS A 296 -19.05 45.24 17.45
C CYS A 296 -19.15 44.16 18.56
N PRO A 297 -20.36 43.81 19.02
CA PRO A 297 -20.55 43.30 20.37
C PRO A 297 -20.50 41.76 20.45
N LEU A 298 -19.31 41.17 20.58
CA LEU A 298 -19.08 39.85 21.21
C LEU A 298 -17.56 39.60 21.41
N PRO A 299 -16.92 40.20 22.43
CA PRO A 299 -15.46 40.29 22.52
C PRO A 299 -14.73 39.10 23.20
N SER A 300 -15.46 38.10 23.71
CA SER A 300 -14.96 37.19 24.76
C SER A 300 -14.03 36.07 24.28
N LEU A 301 -14.41 35.31 23.25
CA LEU A 301 -13.68 34.09 22.82
C LEU A 301 -12.37 34.35 22.04
N VAL A 302 -12.14 35.57 21.56
CA VAL A 302 -10.91 35.91 20.80
C VAL A 302 -9.65 35.86 21.69
N LYS A 303 -9.79 35.99 23.02
CA LYS A 303 -8.67 35.83 23.96
C LYS A 303 -8.22 34.37 24.16
N ILE A 304 -9.11 33.39 24.01
CA ILE A 304 -8.77 31.97 24.24
C ILE A 304 -7.94 31.41 23.08
N GLY A 305 -8.33 31.71 21.83
CA GLY A 305 -7.50 31.37 20.66
C GLY A 305 -6.15 32.08 20.66
N ALA A 306 -6.04 33.22 21.36
CA ALA A 306 -4.77 33.89 21.57
C ALA A 306 -3.84 33.12 22.52
N CYS A 307 -4.30 32.45 23.59
CA CYS A 307 -3.38 31.75 24.50
C CYS A 307 -2.71 30.51 23.87
N VAL A 308 -3.40 29.78 22.98
CA VAL A 308 -2.78 28.68 22.20
C VAL A 308 -1.84 29.21 21.11
N GLY A 309 -2.02 30.46 20.66
CA GLY A 309 -1.23 31.12 19.62
C GLY A 309 -0.23 32.19 20.10
N ALA A 310 -0.16 32.50 21.39
CA ALA A 310 0.58 33.64 21.92
C ALA A 310 2.02 33.29 22.28
N ASN A 311 2.89 33.38 21.29
CA ASN A 311 4.20 34.04 21.48
C ASN A 311 4.59 34.86 20.24
N SER A 312 3.64 35.64 19.70
CA SER A 312 3.83 36.53 18.56
C SER A 312 3.37 37.97 18.85
N ARG A 313 3.89 38.56 19.93
CA ARG A 313 3.87 40.02 20.15
C ARG A 313 5.20 40.55 20.63
N LEU A 314 6.10 40.85 19.70
CA LEU A 314 7.03 41.98 19.77
C LEU A 314 7.39 42.40 18.33
N ARG A 315 7.62 43.70 18.12
CA ARG A 315 7.74 44.31 16.79
C ARG A 315 9.10 44.04 16.15
N ALA A 316 9.09 43.92 14.83
CA ALA A 316 10.13 44.35 13.88
C ALA A 316 11.60 44.19 14.32
N ALA A 317 12.20 43.04 13.96
CA ALA A 317 13.64 42.94 13.67
C ALA A 317 13.85 41.91 12.56
N SER A 318 14.91 42.12 11.77
CA SER A 318 15.27 41.31 10.60
C SER A 318 15.82 39.91 10.93
N SER A 319 15.77 39.03 9.93
CA SER A 319 16.61 37.82 9.74
C SER A 319 16.54 36.68 10.78
N GLY A 320 16.14 35.50 10.28
CA GLY A 320 16.69 34.20 10.67
C GLY A 320 16.31 33.61 12.04
N ASN A 321 15.55 32.50 12.03
CA ASN A 321 15.95 31.21 12.63
C ASN A 321 14.79 30.19 12.59
N ASP A 322 14.81 29.32 11.59
CA ASP A 322 14.05 28.06 11.62
C ASP A 322 14.79 27.04 12.48
N ALA A 323 14.17 26.58 13.57
CA ALA A 323 14.76 25.60 14.47
C ALA A 323 13.72 24.61 15.02
N MET A 324 13.31 23.67 14.17
CA MET A 324 12.77 22.38 14.60
C MET A 324 13.26 21.32 13.61
N LEU A 325 13.95 20.28 14.11
CA LEU A 325 14.56 19.17 13.33
C LEU A 325 15.81 19.52 12.50
N ARG A 326 16.87 20.00 13.16
CA ARG A 326 18.26 19.78 12.69
C ARG A 326 19.14 19.27 13.82
N THR A 327 20.08 18.39 13.46
CA THR A 327 21.20 17.81 14.26
C THR A 327 21.05 16.34 14.68
N VAL A 328 21.13 15.39 13.72
CA VAL A 328 22.14 14.30 13.67
C VAL A 328 22.27 13.82 12.22
N LEU A 329 22.95 14.60 11.36
CA LEU A 329 23.68 14.21 10.14
C LEU A 329 24.07 15.49 9.38
N VAL A 330 25.12 15.39 8.56
CA VAL A 330 25.80 16.50 7.86
C VAL A 330 26.58 17.44 8.80
N ALA A 331 27.78 16.98 9.18
CA ALA A 331 28.86 17.82 9.69
C ALA A 331 30.14 17.61 8.86
N ARG A 332 30.09 17.96 7.55
CA ARG A 332 31.25 18.36 6.73
C ARG A 332 30.83 18.67 5.27
N ASN A 333 30.73 19.96 4.96
CA ASN A 333 31.33 20.57 3.77
C ASN A 333 31.31 22.09 3.90
N GLU A 334 32.13 22.76 3.10
CA GLU A 334 32.31 24.23 3.03
C GLU A 334 32.93 24.91 4.26
N LEU A 335 34.26 24.85 4.34
CA LEU A 335 35.05 25.93 4.93
C LEU A 335 36.32 26.19 4.10
N GLY A 336 36.28 27.23 3.27
CA GLY A 336 37.46 27.97 2.79
C GLY A 336 38.04 27.60 1.41
N ARG A 337 37.77 28.44 0.40
CA ARG A 337 38.65 28.59 -0.77
C ARG A 337 39.85 29.49 -0.43
N ALA A 338 41.06 28.89 -0.38
CA ALA A 338 42.37 29.47 -0.78
C ALA A 338 42.91 30.75 -0.04
N PRO A 339 44.24 31.09 -0.10
CA PRO A 339 45.29 30.58 -0.99
C PRO A 339 46.68 30.20 -0.38
N SER A 340 47.40 29.38 -1.15
CA SER A 340 48.87 29.16 -1.29
C SER A 340 49.94 29.62 -0.25
N ARG A 341 50.77 28.67 0.22
CA ARG A 341 52.25 28.55 -0.04
C ARG A 341 52.92 27.34 0.66
N CYS A 342 54.01 26.82 0.04
CA CYS A 342 55.02 25.82 0.50
C CYS A 342 54.56 24.50 1.18
N LYS A 343 54.76 23.31 0.59
CA LYS A 343 56.01 22.54 0.25
C LYS A 343 56.61 21.69 1.40
N ARG A 344 56.56 20.37 1.17
CA ARG A 344 57.42 19.27 1.71
C ARG A 344 57.36 18.95 3.21
N PHE A 345 56.84 17.75 3.53
CA PHE A 345 57.64 16.65 4.10
C PHE A 345 57.03 15.30 3.66
N THR A 346 57.82 14.21 3.68
CA THR A 346 57.58 12.97 2.91
C THR A 346 57.55 11.70 3.77
N ARG A 347 56.81 10.67 3.30
CA ARG A 347 56.98 9.21 3.59
C ARG A 347 56.70 8.79 5.05
N ALA A 348 56.33 7.56 5.40
CA ALA A 348 55.85 6.33 4.71
C ALA A 348 54.91 5.59 5.73
N ALA A 349 54.36 4.39 5.57
CA ALA A 349 54.64 3.26 4.68
C ALA A 349 53.43 2.30 4.56
N SER A 350 53.45 1.45 3.53
CA SER A 350 52.55 0.29 3.38
C SER A 350 53.35 -0.92 2.85
N VAL A 351 53.20 -2.08 3.51
CA VAL A 351 53.23 -3.48 3.01
C VAL A 351 54.39 -3.98 2.12
N LEU A 352 54.99 -5.11 2.53
CA LEU A 352 55.52 -6.30 1.78
C LEU A 352 56.39 -7.11 2.79
N CYS A 353 56.64 -8.43 2.77
CA CYS A 353 56.60 -9.54 1.78
C CYS A 353 56.32 -10.90 2.53
N LEU A 354 55.71 -11.95 1.93
CA LEU A 354 56.32 -13.18 1.32
C LEU A 354 57.24 -14.02 2.27
N GLU A 355 57.35 -15.37 2.24
CA GLU A 355 56.76 -16.46 1.41
C GLU A 355 57.09 -17.88 1.96
N ARG A 356 56.25 -18.90 1.62
CA ARG A 356 56.59 -20.35 1.39
C ARG A 356 57.26 -21.16 2.55
N ARG A 357 57.28 -22.50 2.58
CA ARG A 357 57.06 -23.57 1.56
C ARG A 357 56.63 -24.90 2.20
N ASP A 358 56.16 -25.84 1.39
CA ASP A 358 55.79 -27.22 1.77
C ASP A 358 56.93 -28.08 2.33
N VAL A 359 56.56 -29.19 2.99
CA VAL A 359 56.90 -30.60 2.63
C VAL A 359 56.76 -31.51 3.88
N ASN A 360 55.98 -32.59 3.75
CA ASN A 360 55.95 -33.75 4.65
C ASN A 360 56.88 -34.82 4.02
N PRO A 361 57.74 -35.56 4.76
CA PRO A 361 57.26 -36.87 5.24
C PRO A 361 57.98 -37.52 6.46
N THR A 362 57.33 -38.57 6.97
CA THR A 362 57.92 -39.81 7.54
C THR A 362 58.79 -39.81 8.82
N SER A 363 58.16 -40.39 9.86
CA SER A 363 58.53 -41.70 10.47
C SER A 363 59.26 -41.74 11.83
N ARG A 364 58.94 -42.82 12.58
CA ARG A 364 59.79 -43.53 13.56
C ARG A 364 60.01 -42.80 14.92
N LEU A 365 59.85 -43.40 16.11
CA LEU A 365 59.83 -44.81 16.55
C LEU A 365 58.96 -45.03 17.84
N ILE A 366 58.48 -46.28 18.08
CA ILE A 366 58.63 -47.13 19.31
C ILE A 366 58.20 -46.57 20.70
N VAL A 367 57.52 -47.30 21.60
CA VAL A 367 56.91 -48.66 21.64
C VAL A 367 55.98 -48.75 22.87
N GLN A 368 54.88 -49.51 22.77
CA GLN A 368 54.45 -50.57 23.73
C GLN A 368 53.01 -51.02 23.44
N SER A 369 52.91 -52.28 23.00
CA SER A 369 51.74 -53.16 23.07
C SER A 369 51.86 -54.00 24.39
N PRO A 370 50.87 -54.81 24.86
CA PRO A 370 49.85 -55.47 24.02
C PRO A 370 48.43 -55.73 24.59
N ARG A 371 47.51 -55.92 23.63
CA ARG A 371 46.44 -56.96 23.54
C ARG A 371 45.77 -57.50 24.82
N ILE A 372 44.43 -57.42 24.84
CA ILE A 372 43.56 -58.62 24.99
C ILE A 372 42.50 -58.61 23.88
N LEU A 373 42.29 -59.76 23.23
CA LEU A 373 41.19 -60.01 22.29
C LEU A 373 39.96 -60.54 23.04
N LEU A 374 38.75 -60.15 22.61
CA LEU A 374 37.57 -61.04 22.54
C LEU A 374 36.42 -60.40 21.74
N LYS A 375 35.91 -61.12 20.73
CA LYS A 375 34.59 -60.88 20.12
C LYS A 375 33.52 -61.76 20.83
N PRO A 376 32.25 -61.82 20.37
CA PRO A 376 31.18 -60.93 20.77
C PRO A 376 30.04 -61.69 21.48
N LYS A 377 29.11 -61.00 22.17
CA LYS A 377 27.78 -61.56 22.47
C LYS A 377 26.66 -60.53 22.27
N PHE A 378 25.52 -61.06 21.85
CA PHE A 378 24.29 -60.38 21.44
C PHE A 378 23.32 -60.22 22.62
N LYS A 379 22.17 -59.56 22.36
CA LYS A 379 21.00 -59.34 23.25
C LYS A 379 21.07 -58.12 24.19
N ASP A 380 20.01 -57.32 24.37
CA ASP A 380 18.67 -57.29 23.75
C ASP A 380 18.07 -55.86 23.78
N GLY A 381 17.07 -55.60 22.92
CA GLY A 381 16.01 -54.62 23.19
C GLY A 381 16.24 -53.15 22.81
N VAL A 382 15.73 -52.73 21.64
CA VAL A 382 14.43 -52.02 21.51
C VAL A 382 14.24 -51.66 20.03
N THR A 383 13.30 -52.32 19.37
CA THR A 383 12.93 -52.11 17.97
C THR A 383 12.07 -50.87 17.82
N ARG A 384 12.62 -49.80 17.22
CA ARG A 384 11.80 -48.71 16.66
C ARG A 384 11.15 -49.21 15.36
N ARG A 385 9.84 -49.50 15.40
CA ARG A 385 9.06 -49.77 14.18
C ARG A 385 9.12 -48.54 13.26
N MET A 386 9.68 -48.70 12.07
CA MET A 386 9.31 -47.88 10.93
C MET A 386 8.18 -48.59 10.20
N TYR A 387 7.05 -47.92 10.02
CA TYR A 387 6.06 -48.31 9.04
C TYR A 387 6.46 -47.68 7.70
N SER A 388 7.25 -48.40 6.91
CA SER A 388 7.14 -48.27 5.45
C SER A 388 5.85 -48.99 5.05
N ALA A 389 4.98 -48.31 4.31
CA ALA A 389 3.91 -48.99 3.60
C ALA A 389 4.50 -49.49 2.26
N ASP A 390 4.63 -50.80 2.11
CA ASP A 390 5.14 -51.43 0.89
C ASP A 390 4.09 -51.32 -0.23
N LEU A 391 4.10 -50.19 -0.95
CA LEU A 391 3.34 -50.00 -2.18
C LEU A 391 4.14 -50.59 -3.35
N PRO A 392 3.50 -51.34 -4.28
CA PRO A 392 4.17 -51.91 -5.45
C PRO A 392 4.68 -50.82 -6.41
N ARG A 393 5.50 -51.23 -7.39
CA ARG A 393 6.12 -50.31 -8.37
C ARG A 393 5.05 -49.55 -9.16
N HIS A 394 5.00 -48.23 -8.97
CA HIS A 394 4.02 -47.34 -9.58
C HIS A 394 4.70 -46.10 -10.18
N LEU A 395 4.15 -45.61 -11.28
CA LEU A 395 4.56 -44.38 -11.95
C LEU A 395 3.66 -43.22 -11.50
N ARG A 396 4.26 -42.06 -11.25
CA ARG A 396 3.58 -40.84 -10.80
C ARG A 396 3.48 -39.84 -11.95
N VAL A 397 2.30 -39.72 -12.55
CA VAL A 397 2.09 -38.86 -13.72
C VAL A 397 1.70 -37.45 -13.27
N GLN A 398 2.63 -36.51 -13.45
CA GLN A 398 2.45 -35.09 -13.13
C GLN A 398 2.02 -34.29 -14.36
N LEU A 399 1.37 -33.14 -14.17
CA LEU A 399 1.04 -32.20 -15.25
C LEU A 399 2.31 -31.63 -15.90
N PRO A 400 2.62 -31.94 -17.18
CA PRO A 400 3.78 -31.40 -17.87
C PRO A 400 3.47 -30.02 -18.49
N ALA A 401 4.52 -29.29 -18.87
CA ALA A 401 4.38 -28.03 -19.60
C ALA A 401 4.01 -28.29 -21.06
N LEU A 402 2.72 -28.29 -21.38
CA LEU A 402 2.20 -28.46 -22.76
C LEU A 402 2.41 -27.22 -23.65
N SER A 403 2.75 -26.07 -23.07
CA SER A 403 3.07 -24.82 -23.78
C SER A 403 4.22 -24.09 -23.09
N PRO A 404 5.16 -23.44 -23.83
CA PRO A 404 6.27 -22.69 -23.25
C PRO A 404 5.87 -21.50 -22.37
N THR A 405 4.59 -21.09 -22.38
CA THR A 405 4.05 -19.99 -21.56
C THR A 405 3.06 -20.44 -20.48
N MET A 406 2.89 -21.75 -20.30
CA MET A 406 1.92 -22.32 -19.36
C MET A 406 2.48 -22.37 -17.93
N GLU A 407 1.77 -21.76 -16.98
CA GLU A 407 2.03 -21.88 -15.53
C GLU A 407 1.03 -22.85 -14.86
N MET A 408 -0.17 -22.97 -15.43
CA MET A 408 -1.37 -23.63 -14.89
C MET A 408 -2.20 -24.21 -16.04
N GLY A 409 -3.00 -25.26 -15.80
CA GLY A 409 -3.92 -25.84 -16.79
C GLY A 409 -5.27 -26.25 -16.17
N THR A 410 -6.30 -26.44 -17.02
CA THR A 410 -7.63 -26.92 -16.59
C THR A 410 -7.90 -28.28 -17.22
N ILE A 411 -8.34 -29.25 -16.42
CA ILE A 411 -8.72 -30.58 -16.94
C ILE A 411 -10.17 -30.53 -17.39
N VAL A 412 -10.43 -30.75 -18.68
CA VAL A 412 -11.77 -30.65 -19.30
C VAL A 412 -12.54 -31.97 -19.12
N SER A 413 -12.00 -33.06 -19.66
CA SER A 413 -12.53 -34.44 -19.55
C SER A 413 -11.41 -35.44 -19.27
N TRP A 414 -11.78 -36.59 -18.69
CA TRP A 414 -10.93 -37.79 -18.65
C TRP A 414 -11.54 -38.80 -19.61
N GLU A 415 -10.75 -39.31 -20.56
CA GLU A 415 -11.19 -40.29 -21.57
C GLU A 415 -11.02 -41.75 -21.08
N LYS A 416 -10.24 -41.94 -20.01
CA LYS A 416 -9.91 -43.24 -19.40
C LYS A 416 -10.31 -43.25 -17.92
N LYS A 417 -10.74 -44.40 -17.42
CA LYS A 417 -11.25 -44.62 -16.05
C LYS A 417 -10.25 -45.41 -15.19
N GLU A 418 -10.43 -45.33 -13.88
CA GLU A 418 -9.65 -46.12 -12.92
C GLU A 418 -9.84 -47.62 -13.17
N GLY A 419 -8.74 -48.33 -13.44
CA GLY A 419 -8.70 -49.74 -13.85
C GLY A 419 -8.44 -49.97 -15.34
N ASP A 420 -8.58 -48.95 -16.20
CA ASP A 420 -8.39 -49.13 -17.64
C ASP A 420 -6.92 -49.39 -18.02
N LYS A 421 -6.72 -50.24 -19.03
CA LYS A 421 -5.42 -50.46 -19.67
C LYS A 421 -5.08 -49.32 -20.65
N LEU A 422 -3.82 -48.91 -20.65
CA LEU A 422 -3.23 -47.84 -21.45
C LEU A 422 -2.04 -48.37 -22.25
N GLY A 423 -1.99 -48.03 -23.53
CA GLY A 423 -0.79 -48.18 -24.37
C GLY A 423 0.02 -46.89 -24.47
N GLU A 424 1.25 -46.97 -24.98
CA GLU A 424 2.02 -45.79 -25.37
C GLU A 424 1.27 -44.98 -26.44
N GLY A 425 1.04 -43.69 -26.18
CA GLY A 425 0.26 -42.81 -27.05
C GLY A 425 -1.26 -42.78 -26.80
N ASP A 426 -1.79 -43.55 -25.85
CA ASP A 426 -3.22 -43.47 -25.50
C ASP A 426 -3.56 -42.13 -24.83
N LEU A 427 -4.63 -41.48 -25.31
CA LEU A 427 -5.17 -40.24 -24.74
C LEU A 427 -5.74 -40.48 -23.32
N LEU A 428 -5.24 -39.75 -22.32
CA LEU A 428 -5.68 -39.79 -20.92
C LEU A 428 -6.83 -38.82 -20.65
N CYS A 429 -6.61 -37.54 -21.00
CA CYS A 429 -7.50 -36.43 -20.66
C CYS A 429 -7.28 -35.24 -21.60
N GLU A 430 -8.32 -34.42 -21.74
CA GLU A 430 -8.22 -33.13 -22.43
C GLU A 430 -7.85 -32.02 -21.45
N ILE A 431 -6.83 -31.23 -21.78
CA ILE A 431 -6.32 -30.14 -20.95
C ILE A 431 -6.45 -28.80 -21.69
N GLU A 432 -7.27 -27.90 -21.14
CA GLU A 432 -7.40 -26.52 -21.60
C GLU A 432 -6.22 -25.69 -21.06
N THR A 433 -5.44 -25.13 -21.99
CA THR A 433 -4.27 -24.28 -21.72
C THR A 433 -4.56 -22.81 -22.05
N ASP A 434 -3.56 -21.93 -21.88
CA ASP A 434 -3.65 -20.51 -22.21
C ASP A 434 -3.88 -20.21 -23.71
N LYS A 435 -3.75 -21.22 -24.59
CA LYS A 435 -3.83 -21.04 -26.06
C LYS A 435 -4.68 -22.05 -26.82
N ALA A 436 -4.88 -23.26 -26.29
CA ALA A 436 -5.68 -24.31 -26.91
C ALA A 436 -6.09 -25.38 -25.89
N THR A 437 -7.16 -26.11 -26.19
CA THR A 437 -7.39 -27.43 -25.59
C THR A 437 -6.49 -28.43 -26.30
N MET A 438 -5.70 -29.18 -25.54
CA MET A 438 -4.79 -30.21 -26.05
C MET A 438 -5.03 -31.52 -25.32
N GLY A 439 -5.05 -32.63 -26.07
CA GLY A 439 -5.05 -33.96 -25.48
C GLY A 439 -3.71 -34.27 -24.82
N PHE A 440 -3.74 -34.89 -23.64
CA PHE A 440 -2.56 -35.40 -22.97
C PHE A 440 -2.47 -36.92 -23.14
N GLU A 441 -1.43 -37.38 -23.84
CA GLU A 441 -1.18 -38.79 -24.16
C GLU A 441 -0.28 -39.47 -23.13
N THR A 442 -0.45 -40.78 -22.96
CA THR A 442 0.31 -41.61 -22.01
C THR A 442 1.71 -41.92 -22.54
N PRO A 443 2.80 -41.61 -21.82
CA PRO A 443 4.16 -41.86 -22.29
C PRO A 443 4.70 -43.28 -22.01
N GLU A 444 3.99 -44.12 -21.23
CA GLU A 444 4.39 -45.49 -20.87
C GLU A 444 3.15 -46.41 -20.82
N GLU A 445 3.31 -47.70 -21.12
CA GLU A 445 2.24 -48.70 -20.98
C GLU A 445 1.91 -49.02 -19.51
N GLY A 446 0.63 -49.25 -19.19
CA GLY A 446 0.21 -49.68 -17.86
C GLY A 446 -1.30 -49.65 -17.61
N TYR A 447 -1.71 -49.71 -16.35
CA TYR A 447 -3.09 -49.59 -15.88
C TYR A 447 -3.28 -48.30 -15.06
N LEU A 448 -4.38 -47.59 -15.29
CA LEU A 448 -4.71 -46.35 -14.57
C LEU A 448 -5.21 -46.65 -13.16
N ALA A 449 -4.33 -46.60 -12.16
CA ALA A 449 -4.65 -47.09 -10.82
C ALA A 449 -5.51 -46.14 -9.98
N LYS A 450 -5.32 -44.82 -10.11
CA LYS A 450 -6.15 -43.80 -9.43
C LYS A 450 -6.03 -42.42 -10.09
N ILE A 451 -7.14 -41.70 -10.18
CA ILE A 451 -7.22 -40.28 -10.59
C ILE A 451 -7.24 -39.42 -9.32
N LEU A 452 -6.31 -38.47 -9.19
CA LEU A 452 -6.20 -37.60 -8.03
C LEU A 452 -6.80 -36.20 -8.24
N ILE A 453 -7.03 -35.81 -9.50
CA ILE A 453 -7.67 -34.54 -9.85
C ILE A 453 -8.89 -34.81 -10.77
N PRO A 454 -10.12 -34.54 -10.32
CA PRO A 454 -11.31 -34.80 -11.11
C PRO A 454 -11.45 -33.83 -12.30
N ALA A 455 -12.19 -34.26 -13.33
CA ALA A 455 -12.55 -33.41 -14.47
C ALA A 455 -13.28 -32.13 -14.02
N GLY A 456 -13.09 -31.04 -14.76
CA GLY A 456 -13.60 -29.71 -14.43
C GLY A 456 -12.77 -28.94 -13.40
N THR A 457 -11.69 -29.52 -12.86
CA THR A 457 -10.79 -28.79 -11.95
C THR A 457 -9.97 -27.77 -12.74
N LYS A 458 -10.18 -26.49 -12.40
CA LYS A 458 -9.47 -25.34 -12.96
C LYS A 458 -8.16 -25.09 -12.21
N ASP A 459 -7.24 -24.37 -12.84
CA ASP A 459 -6.05 -23.79 -12.21
C ASP A 459 -5.12 -24.83 -11.54
N VAL A 460 -4.91 -25.96 -12.21
CA VAL A 460 -3.96 -27.01 -11.81
C VAL A 460 -2.52 -26.54 -12.12
N PRO A 461 -1.63 -26.37 -11.12
CA PRO A 461 -0.25 -25.94 -11.37
C PRO A 461 0.60 -27.04 -12.00
N LEU A 462 1.62 -26.66 -12.78
CA LEU A 462 2.62 -27.58 -13.33
C LEU A 462 3.29 -28.42 -12.23
N GLY A 463 3.62 -29.68 -12.56
CA GLY A 463 4.25 -30.62 -11.64
C GLY A 463 3.31 -31.22 -10.57
N LYS A 464 2.04 -30.79 -10.49
CA LYS A 464 1.05 -31.44 -9.62
C LYS A 464 0.69 -32.83 -10.15
N LEU A 465 0.54 -33.79 -9.24
CA LEU A 465 0.21 -35.18 -9.56
C LEU A 465 -1.23 -35.30 -10.08
N LEU A 466 -1.39 -35.83 -11.29
CA LEU A 466 -2.69 -36.05 -11.97
C LEU A 466 -3.27 -37.42 -11.63
N CYS A 467 -2.47 -38.46 -11.84
CA CYS A 467 -2.85 -39.85 -11.65
C CYS A 467 -1.63 -40.75 -11.34
N ILE A 468 -1.91 -42.00 -10.98
CA ILE A 468 -0.92 -43.05 -10.74
C ILE A 468 -1.14 -44.17 -11.76
N LEU A 469 -0.06 -44.63 -12.41
CA LEU A 469 -0.06 -45.78 -13.30
C LEU A 469 0.68 -46.95 -12.66
N VAL A 470 0.27 -48.18 -12.97
CA VAL A 470 0.90 -49.41 -12.45
C VAL A 470 0.99 -50.45 -13.56
N TYR A 471 2.08 -51.23 -13.59
CA TYR A 471 2.34 -52.17 -14.68
C TYR A 471 1.47 -53.44 -14.64
N ASN A 472 1.00 -53.87 -13.46
CA ASN A 472 0.13 -55.04 -13.28
C ASN A 472 -1.29 -54.63 -12.87
N GLU A 473 -2.29 -55.37 -13.34
CA GLU A 473 -3.71 -55.17 -13.01
C GLU A 473 -4.00 -55.47 -11.52
N GLU A 474 -3.33 -56.47 -10.96
CA GLU A 474 -3.49 -56.93 -9.57
C GLU A 474 -3.16 -55.84 -8.53
N ASP A 475 -2.20 -54.96 -8.87
CA ASP A 475 -1.71 -53.91 -7.98
C ASP A 475 -2.64 -52.67 -7.94
N VAL A 476 -3.58 -52.53 -8.87
CA VAL A 476 -4.55 -51.40 -8.91
C VAL A 476 -5.38 -51.32 -7.63
N ALA A 477 -5.70 -52.47 -7.02
CA ALA A 477 -6.45 -52.53 -5.77
C ALA A 477 -5.72 -51.86 -4.59
N ALA A 478 -4.38 -51.85 -4.58
CA ALA A 478 -3.58 -51.29 -3.50
C ALA A 478 -3.62 -49.75 -3.42
N PHE A 479 -3.90 -49.06 -4.54
CA PHE A 479 -3.87 -47.59 -4.61
C PHE A 479 -5.23 -46.91 -4.35
N LYS A 480 -6.32 -47.67 -4.17
CA LYS A 480 -7.66 -47.10 -3.92
C LYS A 480 -7.69 -46.14 -2.73
N SER A 481 -6.93 -46.42 -1.68
CA SER A 481 -6.78 -45.56 -0.48
C SER A 481 -5.62 -44.56 -0.54
N PHE A 482 -4.90 -44.45 -1.66
CA PHE A 482 -3.76 -43.53 -1.78
C PHE A 482 -4.18 -42.07 -1.62
N VAL A 483 -3.39 -41.31 -0.85
CA VAL A 483 -3.48 -39.86 -0.63
C VAL A 483 -2.07 -39.29 -0.84
N ASP A 484 -1.96 -38.11 -1.45
CA ASP A 484 -0.66 -37.51 -1.77
C ASP A 484 -0.01 -36.85 -0.55
N ASP A 485 0.94 -37.55 0.08
CA ASP A 485 1.71 -37.08 1.25
C ASP A 485 2.81 -36.04 0.91
N GLY A 486 2.69 -35.31 -0.20
CA GLY A 486 3.50 -34.11 -0.51
C GLY A 486 5.01 -34.32 -0.69
N ALA A 487 5.48 -35.57 -0.72
CA ALA A 487 6.88 -35.93 -0.82
C ALA A 487 7.39 -35.80 -2.28
N ALA A 488 7.95 -34.64 -2.61
CA ALA A 488 8.61 -34.38 -3.89
C ALA A 488 9.90 -35.21 -4.03
N ALA A 489 9.89 -36.19 -4.93
CA ALA A 489 11.08 -36.91 -5.39
C ALA A 489 11.78 -36.13 -6.52
N PRO A 490 13.11 -36.28 -6.72
CA PRO A 490 13.85 -35.53 -7.73
C PRO A 490 13.45 -35.94 -9.17
N PRO A 491 13.55 -35.02 -10.15
CA PRO A 491 13.12 -35.27 -11.52
C PRO A 491 14.03 -36.28 -12.27
N PRO A 492 13.48 -37.06 -13.22
CA PRO A 492 14.24 -38.05 -13.99
C PRO A 492 15.17 -37.41 -15.04
N PRO A 493 16.20 -38.15 -15.52
CA PRO A 493 17.22 -37.63 -16.42
C PRO A 493 16.71 -37.45 -17.86
N LYS A 494 17.17 -36.38 -18.52
CA LYS A 494 16.84 -36.06 -19.92
C LYS A 494 17.76 -36.79 -20.90
N ALA A 495 17.17 -37.57 -21.82
CA ALA A 495 17.88 -38.20 -22.94
C ALA A 495 18.32 -37.18 -24.00
N ALA A 496 19.28 -37.57 -24.86
CA ALA A 496 20.30 -36.66 -25.37
C ALA A 496 20.15 -36.15 -26.82
N ALA A 497 20.70 -34.97 -27.07
CA ALA A 497 21.28 -34.53 -28.34
C ALA A 497 22.52 -33.65 -28.04
N ALA A 498 23.55 -33.70 -28.87
CA ALA A 498 24.91 -33.16 -28.61
C ALA A 498 25.49 -32.47 -29.87
N PRO A 499 26.69 -31.85 -29.84
CA PRO A 499 27.30 -30.93 -28.85
C PRO A 499 27.79 -29.59 -29.49
N PRO A 500 28.32 -28.62 -28.72
CA PRO A 500 29.73 -28.23 -28.90
C PRO A 500 30.52 -28.00 -27.58
N PRO A 501 31.87 -27.82 -27.60
CA PRO A 501 32.73 -28.18 -26.46
C PRO A 501 33.19 -27.07 -25.48
N ALA A 502 33.32 -27.50 -24.22
CA ALA A 502 34.24 -27.14 -23.12
C ALA A 502 35.11 -25.85 -23.13
N ALA A 503 35.09 -25.12 -22.01
CA ALA A 503 36.16 -25.14 -20.99
C ALA A 503 35.72 -24.49 -19.65
N ALA A 504 36.28 -24.95 -18.52
CA ALA A 504 36.05 -24.44 -17.14
C ALA A 504 37.28 -23.56 -16.69
N PRO A 505 37.41 -22.96 -15.47
CA PRO A 505 36.93 -23.44 -14.15
C PRO A 505 36.35 -22.39 -13.16
N THR A 506 35.78 -22.90 -12.05
CA THR A 506 35.38 -22.19 -10.81
C THR A 506 36.54 -21.99 -9.83
N PRO A 507 36.40 -21.13 -8.80
CA PRO A 507 36.43 -21.68 -7.43
C PRO A 507 35.59 -20.98 -6.33
N ALA A 508 35.15 -21.83 -5.38
CA ALA A 508 34.99 -21.61 -3.91
C ALA A 508 33.87 -20.71 -3.34
N ALA A 509 33.38 -21.11 -2.15
CA ALA A 509 32.22 -20.56 -1.44
C ALA A 509 32.43 -20.53 0.09
N ALA A 510 31.69 -19.63 0.78
CA ALA A 510 31.39 -19.63 2.23
C ALA A 510 30.34 -18.51 2.52
N PRO A 511 29.71 -18.45 3.72
CA PRO A 511 28.85 -19.45 4.38
C PRO A 511 27.39 -18.93 4.58
N PRO A 512 26.41 -19.79 4.93
CA PRO A 512 25.02 -19.36 5.16
C PRO A 512 24.74 -18.84 6.60
N PRO A 513 23.86 -17.83 6.80
CA PRO A 513 23.36 -17.40 8.11
C PRO A 513 22.31 -18.35 8.74
N PRO A 514 21.93 -18.18 10.04
CA PRO A 514 21.25 -19.20 10.83
C PRO A 514 19.72 -19.24 10.70
N ALA A 515 19.12 -20.38 11.06
CA ALA A 515 17.69 -20.64 11.03
C ALA A 515 16.95 -20.16 12.31
N PRO A 516 15.70 -19.66 12.21
CA PRO A 516 14.86 -19.33 13.35
C PRO A 516 14.18 -20.56 13.99
N SER A 517 13.92 -20.45 15.30
CA SER A 517 13.47 -21.52 16.19
C SER A 517 11.94 -21.70 16.31
N VAL A 518 11.54 -22.91 16.70
CA VAL A 518 10.15 -23.35 16.92
C VAL A 518 9.53 -22.74 18.21
N PRO A 519 8.28 -22.25 18.21
CA PRO A 519 7.51 -21.98 19.43
C PRO A 519 6.76 -23.22 19.94
N ALA A 520 6.78 -23.45 21.26
CA ALA A 520 6.05 -24.52 21.93
C ALA A 520 4.58 -24.13 22.27
N ALA A 521 3.79 -25.13 22.68
CA ALA A 521 2.35 -25.00 22.93
C ALA A 521 1.98 -24.37 24.30
N PRO A 522 0.78 -23.75 24.43
CA PRO A 522 0.22 -23.33 25.72
C PRO A 522 -0.88 -24.27 26.25
N ALA A 523 -1.08 -24.31 27.57
CA ALA A 523 -2.15 -25.03 28.27
C ALA A 523 -2.84 -24.17 29.35
N ALA A 524 -4.18 -24.33 29.45
CA ALA A 524 -5.12 -24.04 30.56
C ALA A 524 -5.00 -22.72 31.39
N ALA A 525 -5.98 -21.80 31.43
CA ALA A 525 -7.41 -21.84 31.91
C ALA A 525 -7.54 -21.46 33.42
N PRO A 526 -8.70 -20.97 33.95
CA PRO A 526 -10.05 -21.56 33.83
C PRO A 526 -11.18 -20.72 33.13
N THR A 527 -11.99 -19.94 33.87
CA THR A 527 -13.48 -19.80 33.73
C THR A 527 -14.00 -18.35 33.62
N THR A 528 -15.28 -18.04 33.31
CA THR A 528 -16.54 -18.83 33.08
C THR A 528 -17.37 -18.17 31.92
N GLY A 529 -18.56 -18.59 31.44
CA GLY A 529 -19.52 -19.68 31.75
C GLY A 529 -20.80 -19.59 30.85
N LEU A 530 -21.79 -20.46 31.05
CA LEU A 530 -23.20 -20.47 30.55
C LEU A 530 -23.55 -19.99 29.12
N GLY A 531 -22.73 -20.40 28.15
CA GLY A 531 -23.15 -20.72 26.78
C GLY A 531 -22.21 -21.82 26.30
N GLY A 532 -22.67 -23.09 26.34
CA GLY A 532 -21.80 -24.27 26.42
C GLY A 532 -20.56 -24.25 25.52
N ARG A 533 -19.38 -24.06 26.12
CA ARG A 533 -18.10 -23.96 25.39
C ARG A 533 -17.75 -25.34 24.82
N LEU A 534 -17.99 -25.55 23.52
CA LEU A 534 -17.74 -26.82 22.84
C LEU A 534 -16.25 -27.20 22.88
N PHE A 535 -15.91 -28.14 23.77
CA PHE A 535 -14.58 -28.73 23.84
C PHE A 535 -14.46 -29.79 22.74
N ALA A 536 -13.73 -29.47 21.66
CA ALA A 536 -13.40 -30.40 20.59
C ALA A 536 -11.88 -30.37 20.34
N SER A 537 -11.29 -31.53 20.04
CA SER A 537 -9.86 -31.63 19.74
C SER A 537 -9.52 -30.90 18.42
N PRO A 538 -8.28 -30.41 18.22
CA PRO A 538 -7.89 -29.73 16.97
C PRO A 538 -8.08 -30.60 15.73
N LEU A 539 -7.88 -31.92 15.87
CA LEU A 539 -8.06 -32.89 14.79
C LEU A 539 -9.55 -33.14 14.51
N ALA A 540 -10.39 -33.23 15.54
CA ALA A 540 -11.84 -33.31 15.38
C ALA A 540 -12.42 -32.04 14.73
N LYS A 541 -11.88 -30.85 15.03
CA LYS A 541 -12.31 -29.60 14.36
C LYS A 541 -12.00 -29.58 12.85
N ARG A 542 -10.85 -30.12 12.43
CA ARG A 542 -10.50 -30.26 11.01
C ARG A 542 -11.42 -31.26 10.31
N LEU A 543 -11.52 -32.48 10.82
CA LEU A 543 -12.38 -33.52 10.25
C LEU A 543 -13.85 -33.09 10.17
N ALA A 544 -14.38 -32.42 11.20
CA ALA A 544 -15.75 -31.89 11.17
C ALA A 544 -15.94 -30.80 10.11
N SER A 545 -14.94 -29.94 9.88
CA SER A 545 -15.00 -28.94 8.80
C SER A 545 -14.86 -29.56 7.40
N GLU A 546 -14.09 -30.63 7.26
CA GLU A 546 -13.88 -31.37 6.00
C GLU A 546 -15.10 -32.24 5.64
N GLN A 547 -15.78 -32.81 6.65
CA GLN A 547 -16.97 -33.65 6.51
C GLN A 547 -18.29 -32.85 6.61
N GLY A 548 -18.24 -31.55 6.87
CA GLY A 548 -19.41 -30.68 7.00
C GLY A 548 -20.28 -30.92 8.25
N ILE A 549 -19.74 -31.58 9.28
CA ILE A 549 -20.47 -32.00 10.49
C ILE A 549 -20.50 -30.85 11.50
N ASN A 550 -21.69 -30.49 11.98
CA ASN A 550 -21.84 -29.44 12.99
C ASN A 550 -21.54 -29.99 14.40
N LEU A 551 -20.37 -29.63 14.93
CA LEU A 551 -19.90 -30.02 16.28
C LEU A 551 -20.84 -29.66 17.43
N ALA A 552 -21.79 -28.72 17.23
CA ALA A 552 -22.78 -28.36 18.24
C ALA A 552 -23.90 -29.40 18.42
N GLN A 553 -24.04 -30.33 17.48
CA GLN A 553 -25.13 -31.34 17.46
C GLN A 553 -24.67 -32.73 17.95
N ILE A 554 -23.38 -32.90 18.25
CA ILE A 554 -22.83 -34.16 18.78
C ILE A 554 -23.04 -34.16 20.31
N PRO A 555 -23.84 -35.10 20.87
CA PRO A 555 -24.01 -35.18 22.32
C PRO A 555 -22.69 -35.61 22.99
N ALA A 556 -22.31 -34.88 24.04
CA ALA A 556 -21.23 -35.16 25.00
C ALA A 556 -20.06 -36.04 24.49
N GLY A 557 -19.02 -35.41 23.94
CA GLY A 557 -17.87 -36.12 23.37
C GLY A 557 -17.09 -37.01 24.36
N SER A 558 -16.60 -38.15 23.87
CA SER A 558 -16.08 -39.27 24.68
C SER A 558 -14.70 -39.01 25.32
N GLY A 559 -14.07 -37.87 25.02
CA GLY A 559 -12.76 -37.51 25.55
C GLY A 559 -12.79 -36.91 26.97
N PRO A 560 -11.65 -36.89 27.69
CA PRO A 560 -11.56 -36.38 29.06
C PRO A 560 -12.11 -34.95 29.20
N GLY A 561 -13.09 -34.79 30.11
CA GLY A 561 -13.80 -33.53 30.32
C GLY A 561 -14.91 -33.23 29.30
N GLY A 562 -15.51 -34.25 28.68
CA GLY A 562 -16.59 -34.10 27.70
C GLY A 562 -16.10 -33.58 26.34
N ARG A 563 -14.86 -33.93 25.98
CA ARG A 563 -14.19 -33.41 24.79
C ARG A 563 -14.48 -34.27 23.57
N ILE A 564 -15.05 -33.66 22.52
CA ILE A 564 -15.28 -34.30 21.22
C ILE A 564 -13.92 -34.67 20.60
N VAL A 565 -13.72 -35.97 20.41
CA VAL A 565 -12.54 -36.56 19.75
C VAL A 565 -12.91 -37.08 18.36
N ALA A 566 -11.91 -37.42 17.54
CA ALA A 566 -12.13 -37.80 16.14
C ALA A 566 -13.01 -39.05 15.97
N GLN A 567 -13.04 -39.94 16.96
CA GLN A 567 -13.91 -41.12 16.97
C GLN A 567 -15.41 -40.76 17.11
N ASP A 568 -15.73 -39.66 17.79
CA ASP A 568 -17.12 -39.18 17.96
C ASP A 568 -17.72 -38.61 16.64
N LEU A 569 -16.88 -38.38 15.62
CA LEU A 569 -17.31 -37.96 14.28
C LEU A 569 -17.67 -39.16 13.39
N ALA A 570 -17.11 -40.34 13.65
CA ALA A 570 -17.37 -41.54 12.84
C ALA A 570 -18.80 -42.07 13.04
N SER A 571 -19.45 -41.74 14.16
CA SER A 571 -20.83 -42.07 14.48
C SER A 571 -21.84 -40.97 14.10
N ALA A 572 -21.38 -39.83 13.58
CA ALA A 572 -22.24 -38.71 13.18
C ALA A 572 -22.55 -38.78 11.67
N THR A 573 -23.77 -39.19 11.31
CA THR A 573 -24.21 -39.27 9.90
C THR A 573 -24.38 -37.88 9.29
N ALA A 574 -23.68 -37.63 8.19
CA ALA A 574 -23.83 -36.40 7.40
C ALA A 574 -25.23 -36.36 6.74
N MET A 575 -26.01 -35.32 7.03
CA MET A 575 -27.27 -35.05 6.32
C MET A 575 -27.04 -34.20 5.06
N PRO A 576 -27.80 -34.45 3.97
CA PRO A 576 -27.73 -33.62 2.77
C PRO A 576 -28.18 -32.19 3.09
N ARG A 577 -27.38 -31.21 2.65
CA ARG A 577 -27.60 -29.80 2.93
C ARG A 577 -28.82 -29.27 2.16
N ALA A 578 -29.97 -29.21 2.84
CA ALA A 578 -31.10 -28.43 2.36
C ALA A 578 -30.67 -26.97 2.13
N ALA A 579 -30.97 -26.42 0.96
CA ALA A 579 -30.63 -25.04 0.63
C ALA A 579 -31.48 -24.09 1.50
N ALA A 580 -30.84 -23.46 2.48
CA ALA A 580 -31.48 -22.43 3.29
C ALA A 580 -31.70 -21.16 2.44
N ALA A 581 -32.86 -21.08 1.80
CA ALA A 581 -33.39 -19.87 1.17
C ALA A 581 -33.78 -18.85 2.27
N GLY A 582 -32.78 -18.26 2.92
CA GLY A 582 -32.90 -17.18 3.89
C GLY A 582 -32.46 -15.87 3.26
N GLY A 583 -33.30 -15.28 2.41
CA GLY A 583 -32.98 -14.06 1.69
C GLY A 583 -32.92 -12.84 2.61
N VAL A 584 -31.71 -12.32 2.85
CA VAL A 584 -31.52 -10.88 3.00
C VAL A 584 -31.06 -10.39 1.63
N ALA A 585 -31.86 -9.55 0.97
CA ALA A 585 -31.49 -9.00 -0.33
C ALA A 585 -30.24 -8.12 -0.18
N SER A 586 -29.08 -8.64 -0.59
CA SER A 586 -27.86 -7.87 -0.73
C SER A 586 -28.10 -6.73 -1.71
N LYS A 587 -27.82 -5.48 -1.32
CA LYS A 587 -27.92 -4.29 -2.19
C LYS A 587 -26.81 -4.24 -3.27
N TYR A 588 -26.20 -5.38 -3.58
CA TYR A 588 -25.10 -5.53 -4.52
C TYR A 588 -25.27 -6.84 -5.30
N GLU A 589 -24.75 -6.84 -6.53
CA GLU A 589 -24.74 -7.97 -7.45
C GLU A 589 -23.29 -8.37 -7.72
N ASP A 590 -22.95 -9.63 -7.44
CA ASP A 590 -21.60 -10.17 -7.64
C ASP A 590 -21.43 -10.65 -9.09
N ILE A 591 -20.88 -9.77 -9.94
CA ILE A 591 -20.59 -10.08 -11.34
C ILE A 591 -19.26 -10.84 -11.44
N SER A 592 -19.29 -12.06 -11.98
CA SER A 592 -18.10 -12.89 -12.15
C SER A 592 -17.09 -12.30 -13.15
N LEU A 593 -15.79 -12.44 -12.85
CA LEU A 593 -14.73 -11.91 -13.70
C LEU A 593 -14.50 -12.81 -14.92
N THR A 594 -14.46 -12.21 -16.12
CA THR A 594 -14.02 -12.93 -17.32
C THR A 594 -12.50 -13.11 -17.32
N SER A 595 -12.01 -14.23 -17.91
CA SER A 595 -10.57 -14.50 -18.06
C SER A 595 -9.82 -13.34 -18.75
N MET A 596 -10.44 -12.69 -19.74
CA MET A 596 -9.89 -11.50 -20.39
C MET A 596 -9.73 -10.33 -19.40
N ARG A 597 -10.71 -10.08 -18.52
CA ARG A 597 -10.63 -9.02 -17.49
C ARG A 597 -9.55 -9.34 -16.45
N GLN A 598 -9.42 -10.60 -16.03
CA GLN A 598 -8.35 -11.06 -15.13
C GLN A 598 -6.96 -10.86 -15.75
N THR A 599 -6.80 -11.20 -17.03
CA THR A 599 -5.53 -11.02 -17.77
C THR A 599 -5.14 -9.54 -17.90
N ILE A 600 -6.10 -8.67 -18.20
CA ILE A 600 -5.88 -7.22 -18.22
C ILE A 600 -5.47 -6.71 -16.83
N ALA A 601 -6.14 -7.17 -15.77
CA ALA A 601 -5.79 -6.81 -14.40
C ALA A 601 -4.36 -7.25 -14.01
N LYS A 602 -3.96 -8.52 -14.30
CA LYS A 602 -2.59 -9.02 -14.08
C LYS A 602 -1.55 -8.14 -14.79
N ARG A 603 -1.80 -7.76 -16.06
CA ARG A 603 -0.89 -6.89 -16.84
C ARG A 603 -0.82 -5.44 -16.35
N LEU A 604 -1.95 -4.83 -15.99
CA LEU A 604 -1.97 -3.46 -15.44
C LEU A 604 -1.27 -3.39 -14.08
N LEU A 605 -1.50 -4.39 -13.22
CA LEU A 605 -0.85 -4.50 -11.92
C LEU A 605 0.66 -4.69 -12.08
N GLN A 606 1.09 -5.64 -12.92
CA GLN A 606 2.50 -5.85 -13.26
C GLN A 606 3.15 -4.55 -13.72
N SER A 607 2.57 -3.87 -14.72
CA SER A 607 3.07 -2.59 -15.23
C SER A 607 3.25 -1.56 -14.11
N LYS A 608 2.22 -1.38 -13.27
CA LYS A 608 2.24 -0.31 -12.27
C LYS A 608 3.13 -0.58 -11.07
N GLN A 609 3.42 -1.86 -10.79
CA GLN A 609 4.33 -2.29 -9.73
C GLN A 609 5.80 -2.32 -10.17
N THR A 610 6.08 -2.67 -11.44
CA THR A 610 7.47 -2.84 -11.92
C THR A 610 8.03 -1.60 -12.63
N ILE A 611 7.20 -0.81 -13.32
CA ILE A 611 7.65 0.35 -14.09
C ILE A 611 7.55 1.61 -13.21
N PRO A 612 8.66 2.31 -12.90
CA PRO A 612 8.63 3.61 -12.24
C PRO A 612 8.09 4.67 -13.21
N HIS A 613 6.77 4.81 -13.21
CA HIS A 613 6.05 5.79 -14.03
C HIS A 613 6.30 7.21 -13.50
N TYR A 614 6.70 8.10 -14.40
CA TYR A 614 6.55 9.53 -14.21
C TYR A 614 5.77 10.14 -15.39
N TYR A 615 5.30 11.38 -15.22
CA TYR A 615 4.38 12.02 -16.16
C TYR A 615 4.90 13.40 -16.55
N LEU A 616 4.76 13.73 -17.83
CA LEU A 616 5.07 15.04 -18.39
C LEU A 616 3.84 15.55 -19.15
N SER A 617 3.31 16.71 -18.78
CA SER A 617 2.14 17.32 -19.41
C SER A 617 2.51 18.61 -20.15
N VAL A 618 1.95 18.80 -21.35
CA VAL A 618 2.20 19.98 -22.18
C VAL A 618 0.92 20.39 -22.93
N ASP A 619 0.63 21.69 -22.91
CA ASP A 619 -0.44 22.30 -23.70
C ASP A 619 0.01 22.65 -25.12
N ILE A 620 -0.83 22.36 -26.11
CA ILE A 620 -0.53 22.47 -27.55
C ILE A 620 -1.60 23.33 -28.24
N LYS A 621 -1.19 24.35 -29.00
CA LYS A 621 -2.11 25.19 -29.78
C LYS A 621 -2.53 24.47 -31.07
N MET A 622 -3.83 24.25 -31.24
CA MET A 622 -4.42 23.44 -32.33
C MET A 622 -4.97 24.26 -33.50
N ASP A 623 -4.98 25.60 -33.39
CA ASP A 623 -5.57 26.52 -34.39
C ASP A 623 -5.10 26.23 -35.83
N ALA A 624 -3.78 26.07 -36.03
CA ALA A 624 -3.18 25.84 -37.35
C ALA A 624 -3.51 24.45 -37.91
N LEU A 625 -3.52 23.42 -37.06
CA LEU A 625 -3.85 22.06 -37.44
C LEU A 625 -5.34 21.91 -37.81
N LEU A 626 -6.23 22.57 -37.08
CA LEU A 626 -7.66 22.56 -37.38
C LEU A 626 -7.99 23.26 -38.70
N LYS A 627 -7.29 24.34 -39.05
CA LYS A 627 -7.37 24.99 -40.37
C LYS A 627 -6.93 24.04 -41.49
N LEU A 628 -5.72 23.48 -41.38
CA LEU A 628 -5.19 22.52 -42.37
C LEU A 628 -6.10 21.29 -42.53
N ARG A 629 -6.65 20.78 -41.42
CA ARG A 629 -7.60 19.67 -41.43
C ARG A 629 -8.90 20.03 -42.17
N ALA A 630 -9.38 21.26 -42.07
CA ALA A 630 -10.56 21.71 -42.82
C ALA A 630 -10.27 21.79 -44.33
N GLU A 631 -9.08 22.27 -44.71
CA GLU A 631 -8.62 22.31 -46.10
C GLU A 631 -8.45 20.91 -46.69
N PHE A 632 -7.75 20.00 -45.99
CA PHE A 632 -7.58 18.61 -46.43
C PHE A 632 -8.91 17.87 -46.55
N ASN A 633 -9.87 18.06 -45.63
CA ASN A 633 -11.17 17.42 -45.77
C ASN A 633 -11.94 17.92 -47.01
N LYS A 634 -11.87 19.23 -47.34
CA LYS A 634 -12.47 19.78 -48.57
C LYS A 634 -11.79 19.25 -49.84
N MET A 635 -10.48 19.05 -49.82
CA MET A 635 -9.75 18.49 -50.97
C MET A 635 -10.08 17.01 -51.18
N MET A 636 -10.10 16.22 -50.09
CA MET A 636 -10.30 14.77 -50.10
C MET A 636 -11.79 14.35 -50.09
N GLU A 637 -12.73 15.30 -50.17
CA GLU A 637 -14.18 15.02 -50.25
C GLU A 637 -14.52 14.15 -51.46
N LYS A 638 -13.83 14.34 -52.59
CA LYS A 638 -13.99 13.52 -53.81
C LYS A 638 -13.54 12.06 -53.64
N ASP A 639 -12.57 11.82 -52.77
CA ASP A 639 -11.99 10.49 -52.50
C ASP A 639 -12.69 9.79 -51.30
N GLY A 640 -13.65 10.44 -50.65
CA GLY A 640 -14.37 9.92 -49.49
C GLY A 640 -13.54 9.84 -48.19
N VAL A 641 -12.29 10.33 -48.17
CA VAL A 641 -11.37 10.16 -47.04
C VAL A 641 -11.47 11.34 -46.05
N LYS A 642 -12.38 11.22 -45.08
CA LYS A 642 -12.49 12.18 -43.96
C LYS A 642 -11.41 11.95 -42.88
N VAL A 643 -10.49 12.89 -42.74
CA VAL A 643 -9.34 12.87 -41.81
C VAL A 643 -9.72 13.40 -40.41
N SER A 644 -9.21 12.75 -39.37
CA SER A 644 -9.39 13.07 -37.96
C SER A 644 -8.17 13.76 -37.34
N VAL A 645 -8.32 14.37 -36.16
CA VAL A 645 -7.16 14.90 -35.39
C VAL A 645 -6.24 13.76 -34.93
N ASN A 646 -6.80 12.57 -34.70
CA ASN A 646 -6.07 11.40 -34.24
C ASN A 646 -5.02 10.93 -35.27
N ASP A 647 -5.31 11.06 -36.57
CA ASP A 647 -4.39 10.68 -37.65
C ASP A 647 -3.13 11.57 -37.65
N PHE A 648 -3.30 12.88 -37.39
CA PHE A 648 -2.19 13.82 -37.19
C PHE A 648 -1.40 13.52 -35.91
N VAL A 649 -2.07 13.13 -34.81
CA VAL A 649 -1.40 12.73 -33.57
C VAL A 649 -0.55 11.48 -33.78
N ILE A 650 -1.06 10.47 -34.50
CA ILE A 650 -0.28 9.26 -34.83
C ILE A 650 0.94 9.64 -35.70
N LYS A 651 0.76 10.44 -36.75
CA LYS A 651 1.88 10.91 -37.60
C LYS A 651 2.91 11.71 -36.80
N ALA A 652 2.48 12.62 -35.93
CA ALA A 652 3.36 13.41 -35.05
C ALA A 652 4.12 12.52 -34.05
N THR A 653 3.45 11.53 -33.46
CA THR A 653 4.05 10.54 -32.54
C THR A 653 5.16 9.76 -33.26
N ALA A 654 4.92 9.31 -34.50
CA ALA A 654 5.90 8.57 -35.30
C ALA A 654 7.14 9.42 -35.60
N LEU A 655 6.94 10.67 -36.02
CA LEU A 655 8.03 11.60 -36.34
C LEU A 655 8.82 12.03 -35.09
N ALA A 656 8.14 12.27 -33.96
CA ALA A 656 8.79 12.57 -32.68
C ALA A 656 9.66 11.39 -32.19
N SER A 657 9.13 10.17 -32.22
CA SER A 657 9.88 8.95 -31.88
C SER A 657 11.04 8.65 -32.84
N LYS A 658 10.97 9.08 -34.11
CA LYS A 658 12.10 9.02 -35.05
C LYS A 658 13.18 10.07 -34.77
N LYS A 659 12.81 11.24 -34.22
CA LYS A 659 13.76 12.30 -33.82
C LYS A 659 14.42 12.01 -32.46
N VAL A 660 13.69 11.41 -31.54
CA VAL A 660 14.16 11.03 -30.18
C VAL A 660 14.01 9.51 -30.01
N PRO A 661 14.93 8.70 -30.58
CA PRO A 661 14.80 7.24 -30.59
C PRO A 661 14.88 6.61 -29.20
N ALA A 662 15.51 7.27 -28.23
CA ALA A 662 15.57 6.82 -26.84
C ALA A 662 14.19 6.71 -26.16
N ALA A 663 13.15 7.40 -26.68
CA ALA A 663 11.77 7.23 -26.23
C ALA A 663 11.02 6.08 -26.95
N ASN A 664 11.63 5.49 -27.99
CA ASN A 664 11.10 4.39 -28.80
C ASN A 664 11.86 3.09 -28.51
N SER A 665 11.79 2.68 -27.25
CA SER A 665 12.65 1.68 -26.63
C SER A 665 11.86 0.82 -25.66
N SER A 666 12.42 -0.32 -25.27
CA SER A 666 11.82 -1.26 -24.32
C SER A 666 12.85 -1.74 -23.30
N TRP A 667 12.44 -1.83 -22.05
CA TRP A 667 13.26 -2.43 -20.99
C TRP A 667 13.18 -3.95 -21.07
N GLN A 668 14.31 -4.61 -21.35
CA GLN A 668 14.53 -6.03 -21.05
C GLN A 668 15.44 -6.06 -19.81
N ASP A 669 15.23 -6.95 -18.85
CA ASP A 669 15.86 -6.82 -17.52
C ASP A 669 17.39 -6.85 -17.50
N THR A 670 18.01 -7.31 -18.60
CA THR A 670 19.46 -7.31 -18.81
C THR A 670 19.97 -6.25 -19.79
N PHE A 671 19.11 -5.65 -20.63
CA PHE A 671 19.49 -4.63 -21.62
C PHE A 671 18.30 -3.78 -22.11
N ILE A 672 18.56 -2.52 -22.44
CA ILE A 672 17.58 -1.68 -23.13
C ILE A 672 17.57 -2.07 -24.62
N ARG A 673 16.39 -2.38 -25.16
CA ARG A 673 16.18 -2.61 -26.60
C ARG A 673 15.62 -1.35 -27.24
N ASP A 674 16.48 -0.63 -27.94
CA ASP A 674 16.10 0.53 -28.75
C ASP A 674 15.58 0.10 -30.13
N GLU A 675 14.39 0.56 -30.51
CA GLU A 675 13.76 0.21 -31.80
C GLU A 675 13.99 1.32 -32.85
N PHE A 676 15.26 1.67 -33.09
CA PHE A 676 15.71 2.81 -33.92
C PHE A 676 15.08 2.91 -35.34
N GLN A 677 14.70 1.78 -35.95
CA GLN A 677 14.34 1.71 -37.38
C GLN A 677 12.83 1.67 -37.65
N VAL A 678 12.01 1.28 -36.67
CA VAL A 678 10.60 0.97 -36.85
C VAL A 678 9.81 1.48 -35.65
N VAL A 679 8.95 2.49 -35.88
CA VAL A 679 7.96 2.92 -34.89
C VAL A 679 6.66 2.18 -35.19
N LYS A 680 6.12 1.47 -34.19
CA LYS A 680 4.81 0.81 -34.25
C LYS A 680 3.92 1.44 -33.19
N ILE A 681 2.97 2.25 -33.62
CA ILE A 681 2.10 3.01 -32.71
C ILE A 681 0.86 2.18 -32.40
N ASN A 682 0.57 1.97 -31.13
CA ASN A 682 -0.64 1.28 -30.70
C ASN A 682 -1.73 2.29 -30.38
N LEU A 683 -2.91 2.17 -30.99
CA LEU A 683 -4.06 3.04 -30.66
C LEU A 683 -5.01 2.36 -29.66
N LYS A 684 -5.25 2.97 -28.50
CA LYS A 684 -6.32 2.54 -27.58
C LYS A 684 -7.67 3.12 -28.02
N LEU A 685 -8.49 2.32 -28.67
CA LEU A 685 -9.89 2.66 -28.96
C LEU A 685 -10.81 2.21 -27.80
N CYS A 686 -11.86 2.98 -27.53
CA CYS A 686 -12.92 2.58 -26.61
C CYS A 686 -13.99 1.77 -27.38
N ALA A 687 -14.19 0.51 -27.00
CA ALA A 687 -15.30 -0.32 -27.44
C ALA A 687 -16.27 -0.54 -26.26
N THR A 688 -17.58 -0.57 -26.54
CA THR A 688 -18.66 -0.47 -25.53
C THR A 688 -18.73 -1.61 -24.51
N ALA A 689 -18.07 -2.75 -24.73
CA ALA A 689 -18.22 -3.94 -23.89
C ALA A 689 -17.06 -4.18 -22.90
N LEU A 690 -15.84 -3.74 -23.19
CA LEU A 690 -14.63 -3.91 -22.38
C LEU A 690 -13.51 -3.03 -22.93
N ILE A 691 -12.46 -2.78 -22.14
CA ILE A 691 -11.19 -2.23 -22.62
C ILE A 691 -10.42 -3.31 -23.39
N ILE A 692 -11.04 -3.82 -24.46
CA ILE A 692 -10.30 -4.22 -25.64
C ILE A 692 -9.65 -2.92 -26.10
N SER A 693 -8.36 -2.76 -25.83
CA SER A 693 -7.54 -1.86 -26.63
C SER A 693 -7.25 -2.64 -27.91
N PRO A 694 -7.96 -2.40 -29.04
CA PRO A 694 -7.59 -2.95 -30.33
C PRO A 694 -6.28 -2.30 -30.72
N MET A 695 -5.22 -2.92 -30.25
CA MET A 695 -3.90 -2.37 -30.32
C MET A 695 -3.50 -2.44 -31.80
N CYS A 696 -3.51 -1.31 -32.50
CA CYS A 696 -3.37 -1.30 -33.96
C CYS A 696 -1.89 -1.18 -34.36
N SER A 697 -1.13 -2.28 -34.50
CA SER A 697 0.30 -2.18 -34.84
C SER A 697 0.55 -1.77 -36.30
N PHE A 698 0.50 -0.47 -36.62
CA PHE A 698 0.90 0.07 -37.93
C PHE A 698 2.31 -0.39 -38.33
N LYS A 699 2.49 -0.89 -39.55
CA LYS A 699 3.81 -1.27 -40.07
C LYS A 699 4.65 -0.04 -40.41
N ALA A 700 5.95 -0.12 -40.08
CA ALA A 700 7.06 0.76 -40.47
C ALA A 700 6.68 2.11 -41.11
N PHE A 701 6.55 3.14 -40.27
CA PHE A 701 6.21 4.53 -40.61
C PHE A 701 7.23 5.30 -41.48
N LYS A 702 7.96 4.64 -42.39
CA LYS A 702 8.97 5.29 -43.25
C LYS A 702 8.39 6.19 -44.34
N SER A 703 7.14 5.98 -44.78
CA SER A 703 6.53 6.76 -45.88
C SER A 703 5.00 6.88 -45.89
N ALA A 704 4.27 6.31 -44.92
CA ALA A 704 2.79 6.27 -44.96
C ALA A 704 2.15 7.68 -44.96
N GLY A 705 1.16 7.88 -45.84
CA GLY A 705 0.42 9.14 -46.00
C GLY A 705 -0.71 9.30 -44.97
N LEU A 706 -1.18 10.53 -44.73
CA LEU A 706 -2.30 10.78 -43.80
C LEU A 706 -3.60 10.07 -44.21
N ALA A 707 -3.84 9.92 -45.52
CA ALA A 707 -5.00 9.20 -46.04
C ALA A 707 -4.93 7.68 -45.75
N GLU A 708 -3.76 7.08 -45.92
CA GLU A 708 -3.48 5.66 -45.65
C GLU A 708 -3.65 5.34 -44.16
N ILE A 709 -3.05 6.17 -43.28
CA ILE A 709 -3.20 6.07 -41.81
C ILE A 709 -4.68 6.12 -41.42
N CYS A 710 -5.45 7.03 -42.04
CA CYS A 710 -6.87 7.17 -41.79
C CYS A 710 -7.68 5.94 -42.23
N GLN A 711 -7.35 5.34 -43.39
CA GLN A 711 -7.99 4.12 -43.89
C GLN A 711 -7.67 2.91 -43.00
N GLU A 712 -6.40 2.68 -42.67
CA GLU A 712 -5.95 1.58 -41.80
C GLU A 712 -6.55 1.70 -40.40
N THR A 713 -6.55 2.92 -39.82
CA THR A 713 -7.18 3.19 -38.51
C THR A 713 -8.67 2.86 -38.53
N LYS A 714 -9.41 3.22 -39.60
CA LYS A 714 -10.84 2.91 -39.74
C LYS A 714 -11.09 1.41 -39.91
N ALA A 715 -10.28 0.72 -40.71
CA ALA A 715 -10.40 -0.73 -40.93
C ALA A 715 -10.15 -1.52 -39.65
N LEU A 716 -9.10 -1.20 -38.90
CA LEU A 716 -8.81 -1.84 -37.61
C LEU A 716 -9.84 -1.47 -36.54
N ALA A 717 -10.38 -0.23 -36.55
CA ALA A 717 -11.49 0.17 -35.68
C ALA A 717 -12.80 -0.57 -35.96
N ALA A 718 -13.08 -0.94 -37.22
CA ALA A 718 -14.23 -1.78 -37.59
C ALA A 718 -14.06 -3.21 -37.04
N LYS A 719 -12.94 -3.88 -37.39
CA LYS A 719 -12.57 -5.20 -36.87
C LYS A 719 -12.61 -5.28 -35.34
N ALA A 720 -12.19 -4.21 -34.66
CA ALA A 720 -12.22 -4.09 -33.20
C ALA A 720 -13.64 -4.16 -32.62
N ARG A 721 -14.59 -3.45 -33.24
CA ARG A 721 -16.00 -3.42 -32.81
C ARG A 721 -16.69 -4.76 -33.09
N GLU A 722 -16.34 -5.38 -34.20
CA GLU A 722 -16.80 -6.71 -34.62
C GLU A 722 -16.13 -7.86 -33.85
N LYS A 723 -15.07 -7.57 -33.07
CA LYS A 723 -14.23 -8.54 -32.33
C LYS A 723 -13.51 -9.57 -33.22
N THR A 724 -13.23 -9.22 -34.48
CA THR A 724 -12.60 -10.10 -35.49
C THR A 724 -11.08 -9.92 -35.62
N LEU A 725 -10.46 -9.14 -34.73
CA LEU A 725 -9.02 -8.86 -34.72
C LEU A 725 -8.17 -10.11 -34.46
N GLN A 726 -7.09 -10.21 -35.22
CA GLN A 726 -6.13 -11.30 -35.13
C GLN A 726 -5.07 -11.02 -34.05
N PRO A 727 -4.54 -12.06 -33.36
CA PRO A 727 -3.54 -11.88 -32.30
C PRO A 727 -2.31 -11.05 -32.71
N HIS A 728 -1.85 -11.18 -33.96
CA HIS A 728 -0.71 -10.43 -34.47
C HIS A 728 -0.99 -8.93 -34.70
N GLU A 729 -2.26 -8.55 -34.90
CA GLU A 729 -2.64 -7.14 -35.05
C GLU A 729 -2.46 -6.43 -33.70
N PHE A 730 -2.84 -7.09 -32.59
CA PHE A 730 -2.84 -6.55 -31.23
C PHE A 730 -1.72 -7.01 -30.29
N GLN A 731 -0.62 -7.60 -30.80
CA GLN A 731 0.55 -7.96 -29.99
C GLN A 731 1.82 -7.21 -30.43
N GLY A 732 2.61 -6.72 -29.45
CA GLY A 732 3.79 -5.88 -29.67
C GLY A 732 3.51 -4.36 -29.67
N GLY A 733 4.08 -3.66 -30.64
CA GLY A 733 4.11 -2.19 -30.70
C GLY A 733 5.20 -1.56 -29.83
N THR A 734 5.65 -0.35 -30.17
CA THR A 734 6.74 0.36 -29.48
C THR A 734 6.25 1.47 -28.55
N ILE A 735 5.19 2.17 -28.93
CA ILE A 735 4.60 3.28 -28.17
C ILE A 735 3.08 3.22 -28.30
N THR A 736 2.35 3.60 -27.25
CA THR A 736 0.88 3.63 -27.27
C THR A 736 0.35 5.06 -27.26
N VAL A 737 -0.74 5.31 -27.98
CA VAL A 737 -1.56 6.53 -27.94
C VAL A 737 -2.96 6.18 -27.43
N SER A 738 -3.44 6.95 -26.46
CA SER A 738 -4.77 6.84 -25.87
C SER A 738 -5.46 8.20 -25.93
N ASN A 739 -6.69 8.24 -26.44
CA ASN A 739 -7.43 9.47 -26.65
C ASN A 739 -8.80 9.39 -25.96
N LEU A 740 -9.02 10.28 -24.98
CA LEU A 740 -10.29 10.40 -24.25
C LEU A 740 -10.94 11.77 -24.45
N GLY A 741 -10.45 12.59 -25.38
CA GLY A 741 -11.01 13.92 -25.66
C GLY A 741 -12.48 13.90 -26.11
N MET A 742 -12.96 12.77 -26.65
CA MET A 742 -14.38 12.57 -26.99
C MET A 742 -15.31 12.50 -25.76
N PHE A 743 -14.77 12.24 -24.57
CA PHE A 743 -15.51 12.18 -23.30
C PHE A 743 -15.38 13.49 -22.49
N GLY A 744 -14.83 14.56 -23.06
CA GLY A 744 -14.63 15.84 -22.36
C GLY A 744 -13.50 15.83 -21.32
N VAL A 745 -12.67 14.79 -21.27
CA VAL A 745 -11.56 14.68 -20.31
C VAL A 745 -10.45 15.66 -20.66
N LYS A 746 -10.24 16.70 -19.84
CA LYS A 746 -9.19 17.71 -20.04
C LYS A 746 -7.76 17.14 -19.97
N ASN A 747 -7.45 16.39 -18.92
CA ASN A 747 -6.17 15.74 -18.72
C ASN A 747 -6.37 14.37 -18.05
N PHE A 748 -5.58 13.38 -18.43
CA PHE A 748 -5.48 12.10 -17.74
C PHE A 748 -4.07 11.52 -17.92
N SER A 749 -3.66 10.64 -17.01
CA SER A 749 -2.43 9.86 -17.13
C SER A 749 -2.78 8.40 -17.43
N ALA A 750 -2.09 7.78 -18.38
CA ALA A 750 -2.36 6.41 -18.80
C ALA A 750 -1.30 5.45 -18.24
N ILE A 751 -1.69 4.22 -17.92
CA ILE A 751 -0.74 3.16 -17.54
C ILE A 751 -0.09 2.60 -18.80
N ILE A 752 1.24 2.48 -18.78
CA ILE A 752 2.05 1.93 -19.86
C ILE A 752 1.71 0.46 -20.07
N ASN A 753 1.70 -0.02 -21.31
CA ASN A 753 1.53 -1.44 -21.63
C ASN A 753 2.93 -2.09 -21.77
N PRO A 754 3.38 -2.99 -20.87
CA PRO A 754 4.66 -3.67 -21.02
C PRO A 754 4.70 -4.48 -22.33
N PRO A 755 5.84 -4.55 -23.05
CA PRO A 755 7.19 -4.12 -22.63
C PRO A 755 7.56 -2.67 -23.04
N GLN A 756 6.61 -1.81 -23.37
CA GLN A 756 6.89 -0.45 -23.87
C GLN A 756 7.43 0.47 -22.78
N ALA A 757 8.18 1.51 -23.18
CA ALA A 757 8.63 2.56 -22.27
C ALA A 757 7.67 3.78 -22.18
N CYS A 758 6.79 4.00 -23.16
CA CYS A 758 6.00 5.24 -23.26
C CYS A 758 4.52 5.02 -23.63
N ILE A 759 3.63 5.83 -23.04
CA ILE A 759 2.23 5.99 -23.49
C ILE A 759 1.81 7.47 -23.48
N LEU A 760 1.18 7.90 -24.58
CA LEU A 760 0.63 9.24 -24.77
C LEU A 760 -0.87 9.26 -24.43
N ALA A 761 -1.28 10.19 -23.57
CA ALA A 761 -2.67 10.47 -23.22
C ALA A 761 -3.09 11.82 -23.83
N VAL A 762 -4.14 11.81 -24.65
CA VAL A 762 -4.65 12.97 -25.40
C VAL A 762 -6.00 13.39 -24.84
N GLY A 763 -6.04 14.60 -24.25
CA GLY A 763 -7.25 15.18 -23.67
C GLY A 763 -8.17 15.85 -24.69
N CYS A 764 -9.16 16.57 -24.17
CA CYS A 764 -10.09 17.38 -24.95
C CYS A 764 -9.39 18.62 -25.55
N THR A 765 -10.01 19.24 -26.55
CA THR A 765 -9.58 20.53 -27.11
C THR A 765 -10.53 21.61 -26.59
N GLU A 766 -10.02 22.52 -25.76
CA GLU A 766 -10.78 23.58 -25.09
C GLU A 766 -10.45 24.95 -25.69
N ASP A 767 -11.42 25.87 -25.68
CA ASP A 767 -11.20 27.27 -26.05
C ASP A 767 -10.60 28.02 -24.85
N THR A 768 -9.35 28.49 -24.99
CA THR A 768 -8.59 29.17 -23.94
C THR A 768 -8.21 30.57 -24.38
N LEU A 769 -8.28 31.56 -23.49
CA LEU A 769 -7.78 32.91 -23.74
C LEU A 769 -6.25 32.93 -23.60
N ILE A 770 -5.56 33.40 -24.63
CA ILE A 770 -4.11 33.56 -24.67
C ILE A 770 -3.80 35.05 -24.92
N PRO A 771 -2.83 35.65 -24.23
CA PRO A 771 -2.41 37.02 -24.51
C PRO A 771 -1.93 37.14 -25.96
N ASP A 772 -2.29 38.25 -26.59
CA ASP A 772 -1.99 38.54 -27.98
C ASP A 772 -1.78 40.05 -28.17
N GLU A 773 -0.54 40.44 -28.44
CA GLU A 773 -0.13 41.84 -28.60
C GLU A 773 -0.59 42.43 -29.95
N GLU A 774 -0.96 41.60 -30.93
CA GLU A 774 -1.52 42.03 -32.22
C GLU A 774 -3.03 42.33 -32.15
N SER A 775 -3.73 41.80 -31.14
CA SER A 775 -5.16 42.02 -30.91
C SER A 775 -5.40 43.34 -30.18
N SER A 776 -6.34 44.16 -30.66
CA SER A 776 -6.73 45.43 -30.01
C SER A 776 -7.27 45.28 -28.58
N THR A 777 -7.61 44.05 -28.17
CA THR A 777 -8.06 43.71 -26.81
C THR A 777 -6.93 43.15 -25.93
N GLY A 778 -5.73 42.92 -26.46
CA GLY A 778 -4.58 42.34 -25.74
C GLY A 778 -4.68 40.81 -25.52
N TYR A 779 -5.74 40.17 -25.99
CA TYR A 779 -5.94 38.73 -25.90
C TYR A 779 -6.67 38.18 -27.14
N ARG A 780 -6.53 36.87 -27.36
CA ARG A 780 -7.30 36.10 -28.34
C ARG A 780 -7.73 34.74 -27.79
N THR A 781 -8.84 34.22 -28.28
CA THR A 781 -9.20 32.82 -28.05
C THR A 781 -8.35 31.91 -28.94
N ALA A 782 -7.89 30.80 -28.38
CA ALA A 782 -7.14 29.76 -29.08
C ALA A 782 -7.63 28.38 -28.65
N LYS A 783 -7.67 27.42 -29.58
CA LYS A 783 -8.00 26.03 -29.26
C LYS A 783 -6.77 25.33 -28.73
N VAL A 784 -6.80 24.92 -27.47
CA VAL A 784 -5.68 24.28 -26.76
C VAL A 784 -6.03 22.83 -26.44
N MET A 785 -5.09 21.92 -26.69
CA MET A 785 -5.20 20.51 -26.34
C MET A 785 -4.09 20.16 -25.34
N SER A 786 -4.49 19.67 -24.16
CA SER A 786 -3.58 19.15 -23.14
C SER A 786 -3.19 17.71 -23.48
N VAL A 787 -1.89 17.41 -23.44
CA VAL A 787 -1.33 16.09 -23.72
C VAL A 787 -0.37 15.68 -22.61
N THR A 788 -0.51 14.45 -22.13
CA THR A 788 0.33 13.89 -21.07
C THR A 788 1.06 12.65 -21.55
N LEU A 789 2.38 12.67 -21.52
CA LEU A 789 3.23 11.51 -21.78
C LEU A 789 3.57 10.83 -20.44
N SER A 790 3.33 9.53 -20.35
CA SER A 790 3.76 8.70 -19.23
C SER A 790 4.96 7.85 -19.66
N CYS A 791 6.04 7.88 -18.89
CA CYS A 791 7.34 7.30 -19.25
C CYS A 791 7.88 6.36 -18.17
N ASP A 792 8.59 5.31 -18.59
CA ASP A 792 9.46 4.49 -17.75
C ASP A 792 10.77 5.23 -17.45
N HIS A 793 10.95 5.66 -16.21
CA HIS A 793 12.15 6.43 -15.81
C HIS A 793 13.46 5.61 -15.86
N ARG A 794 13.42 4.29 -16.06
CA ARG A 794 14.62 3.47 -16.24
C ARG A 794 15.24 3.61 -17.63
N VAL A 795 14.47 4.13 -18.60
CA VAL A 795 14.84 4.20 -20.01
C VAL A 795 14.76 5.63 -20.55
N VAL A 796 13.74 6.38 -20.13
CA VAL A 796 13.48 7.74 -20.61
C VAL A 796 13.63 8.72 -19.46
N ASP A 797 14.78 9.38 -19.37
CA ASP A 797 14.99 10.47 -18.41
C ASP A 797 14.09 11.68 -18.72
N GLY A 798 13.80 12.50 -17.70
CA GLY A 798 12.95 13.68 -17.85
C GLY A 798 13.39 14.66 -18.95
N ALA A 799 14.69 14.76 -19.23
CA ALA A 799 15.22 15.54 -20.35
C ALA A 799 14.86 14.94 -21.73
N VAL A 800 14.93 13.61 -21.87
CA VAL A 800 14.58 12.89 -23.10
C VAL A 800 13.07 12.96 -23.34
N GLY A 801 12.27 12.75 -22.29
CA GLY A 801 10.81 12.91 -22.35
C GLY A 801 10.38 14.33 -22.73
N ALA A 802 11.05 15.35 -22.16
CA ALA A 802 10.81 16.76 -22.50
C ALA A 802 11.21 17.08 -23.95
N GLN A 803 12.34 16.56 -24.45
CA GLN A 803 12.73 16.71 -25.86
C GLN A 803 11.73 16.05 -26.81
N TRP A 804 11.25 14.84 -26.49
CA TRP A 804 10.22 14.16 -27.28
C TRP A 804 8.93 15.00 -27.35
N LEU A 805 8.46 15.52 -26.19
CA LEU A 805 7.28 16.39 -26.13
C LEU A 805 7.49 17.73 -26.84
N GLN A 806 8.70 18.30 -26.80
CA GLN A 806 9.03 19.52 -27.54
C GLN A 806 8.93 19.29 -29.06
N HIS A 807 9.44 18.17 -29.57
CA HIS A 807 9.31 17.79 -30.97
C HIS A 807 7.85 17.51 -31.36
N PHE A 808 7.12 16.76 -30.53
CA PHE A 808 5.71 16.45 -30.73
C PHE A 808 4.83 17.73 -30.78
N LYS A 809 5.00 18.64 -29.81
CA LYS A 809 4.34 19.96 -29.79
C LYS A 809 4.65 20.77 -31.04
N ARG A 810 5.94 20.88 -31.40
CA ARG A 810 6.38 21.62 -32.59
C ARG A 810 5.75 21.09 -33.88
N LEU A 811 5.57 19.78 -34.01
CA LEU A 811 4.92 19.16 -35.17
C LEU A 811 3.42 19.48 -35.24
N LEU A 812 2.70 19.51 -34.11
CA LEU A 812 1.27 19.83 -34.09
C LEU A 812 0.98 21.34 -34.23
N GLU A 813 1.77 22.22 -33.61
CA GLU A 813 1.62 23.67 -33.75
C GLU A 813 2.04 24.17 -35.15
N ARG A 814 2.93 23.44 -35.83
CA ARG A 814 3.42 23.74 -37.19
C ARG A 814 3.28 22.50 -38.10
N PRO A 815 2.05 22.17 -38.53
CA PRO A 815 1.77 20.90 -39.22
C PRO A 815 2.47 20.75 -40.59
N HIS A 816 2.91 21.86 -41.21
CA HIS A 816 3.75 21.81 -42.41
C HIS A 816 5.09 21.07 -42.20
N LEU A 817 5.59 21.00 -40.95
CA LEU A 817 6.80 20.25 -40.62
C LEU A 817 6.60 18.72 -40.70
N MET A 818 5.37 18.22 -40.81
CA MET A 818 5.11 16.78 -41.02
C MET A 818 5.36 16.30 -42.47
N LEU A 819 5.68 17.23 -43.38
CA LEU A 819 6.07 16.95 -44.77
C LEU A 819 7.59 16.65 -44.91
N LEU A 820 8.37 16.90 -43.85
CA LEU A 820 9.83 16.73 -43.77
C LEU A 820 10.24 15.46 -43.01
#